data_AF-A0A555B9V4-F1
#
_entry.id   AF-A0A555B9V4-F1
#
_cell.length_a   1.000
_cell.length_b   1.000
_cell.length_c   1.000
_cell.angle_alpha   90.00
_cell.angle_beta   90.00
_cell.angle_gamma   90.00
#
_symmetry.space_group_name_H-M   'P 1'
#
loop_
_entity.id
_entity.type
_entity.pdbx_description
1 polymer ?
#
loop_
_entity_poly.entity_id
_entity_poly.type
_entity_poly.pdbx_seq_one_letter_code
_entity_poly.pdbx_strand_id
1 'polypeptide(L)'
;FNAEKFPAGIPNIKVEKQGRAIYDPRTGLTGYSNNAALVILDYYRNYLKVPDTDILWDQFKEAANICDEDVITGGNTVEKRYTINGEFDLSENKVSILEGMLAACAGDVTYTAGKHGLLVGAYYGPATEVITESQLAGDIEIMPEVSQAERVNTIKGTFVDPQQGYTEADFPSVSVGEWVTEDGVEISQDMKLRFVTSEFQAQRLADVKLKRTRIARTMNVTLNLSGYRYRPGMYVKVNFPSIGIVNVEMRVTDWKFGVQNGVQLTLKQETADVWGDVIGKPIERPPFTQLPSGGVAQPQNLKYTVEEIGQVVQGILSWQNIGQVVYNKVIIRRNGQMVMSVQVPGTFTRLNGLPKDTYTAHVIAVNQMGAESPEGYLEFSIEAPPPPSHVDIEQGFFAVTMIPRLAAITNVSTQFDFWTSGEAKLPDTSTSTVEGNASREGVGTTWTSNQLQAGHTYYWYIRTINAFGASAFVEVPALCSMDTGELMDLIDDGIQKSDAFQNVKDGVDTNLEGIMENSLANHGTVEHQYQQYGEVRADILVVKTTVATAEQGLADLSTYVQAQIGPEGSLTSAVNQKMTAEVNSDGTAKASYTLNMGIVRNGVKYNTGFGMSIEPSGNSYKSTVVFAADQFGIYSGSDPGNYTAAFFVYNGQVFIRDALIQDGSISNAKIGNYIQSNNFVAGSTGWRIDKNGNAELHGKLYADSGQFAFNGENNTVVINGNGVTVNLPGGGRVVVGRW
;
A
#
# COMPACT_ATOMS: atom_id res chain seq x y z
N PHE A 1 15.63 -26.90 6.87
CA PHE A 1 14.80 -25.68 6.92
C PHE A 1 15.37 -24.77 8.00
N ASN A 2 15.71 -23.52 7.69
CA ASN A 2 16.12 -22.51 8.68
C ASN A 2 15.07 -21.39 8.62
N ALA A 3 14.34 -21.20 9.72
CA ALA A 3 13.23 -20.26 9.78
C ALA A 3 13.67 -18.78 9.77
N GLU A 4 14.90 -18.48 10.18
CA GLU A 4 15.47 -17.12 10.13
C GLU A 4 15.85 -16.73 8.69
N LYS A 5 16.28 -17.70 7.87
CA LYS A 5 16.64 -17.50 6.46
C LYS A 5 15.47 -17.66 5.49
N PHE A 6 14.45 -18.44 5.85
CA PHE A 6 13.26 -18.71 5.04
C PHE A 6 11.96 -18.58 5.86
N PRO A 7 11.68 -17.40 6.46
CA PRO A 7 10.51 -17.19 7.32
C PRO A 7 9.16 -17.31 6.58
N ALA A 8 9.18 -17.21 5.24
CA ALA A 8 8.01 -17.29 4.38
C ALA A 8 7.72 -18.72 3.83
N GLY A 9 8.51 -19.72 4.23
CA GLY A 9 8.57 -21.02 3.55
C GLY A 9 9.72 -21.10 2.53
N ILE A 10 9.94 -22.28 1.96
CA ILE A 10 11.04 -22.54 1.03
C ILE A 10 10.62 -22.07 -0.37
N PRO A 11 11.38 -21.18 -1.05
CA PRO A 11 11.06 -20.77 -2.41
C PRO A 11 11.18 -21.96 -3.39
N ASN A 12 10.43 -21.91 -4.49
CA ASN A 12 10.58 -22.87 -5.58
C ASN A 12 11.97 -22.74 -6.23
N ILE A 13 12.90 -23.58 -5.79
CA ILE A 13 14.26 -23.66 -6.32
C ILE A 13 14.34 -24.73 -7.40
N LYS A 14 14.83 -24.36 -8.58
CA LYS A 14 15.41 -25.33 -9.53
C LYS A 14 16.89 -25.44 -9.19
N VAL A 15 17.37 -26.66 -8.97
CA VAL A 15 18.76 -26.95 -8.65
C VAL A 15 19.27 -28.05 -9.58
N GLU A 16 20.44 -27.83 -10.17
CA GLU A 16 21.18 -28.89 -10.83
C GLU A 16 21.79 -29.78 -9.73
N LYS A 17 21.37 -31.05 -9.69
CA LYS A 17 21.84 -32.02 -8.70
C LYS A 17 22.95 -32.86 -9.32
N GLN A 18 24.16 -32.75 -8.81
CA GLN A 18 25.17 -33.78 -9.02
C GLN A 18 24.83 -34.99 -8.14
N GLY A 19 25.00 -36.21 -8.68
CA GLY A 19 24.61 -37.45 -8.02
C GLY A 19 25.50 -37.84 -6.83
N ARG A 20 25.61 -39.14 -6.58
CA ARG A 20 26.52 -39.68 -5.56
C ARG A 20 27.85 -40.08 -6.21
N ALA A 21 28.96 -39.91 -5.50
CA ALA A 21 30.23 -40.54 -5.87
C ALA A 21 30.16 -42.06 -5.60
N ILE A 22 30.38 -42.86 -6.63
CA ILE A 22 30.25 -44.32 -6.64
C ILE A 22 31.61 -45.01 -6.81
N TYR A 23 31.70 -46.26 -6.37
CA TYR A 23 32.94 -47.05 -6.40
C TYR A 23 33.09 -47.83 -7.72
N ASP A 24 34.21 -47.64 -8.42
CA ASP A 24 34.56 -48.41 -9.62
C ASP A 24 35.50 -49.58 -9.26
N PRO A 25 35.05 -50.85 -9.36
CA PRO A 25 35.87 -52.02 -9.03
C PRO A 25 36.98 -52.32 -10.04
N ARG A 26 37.02 -51.62 -11.19
CA ARG A 26 38.10 -51.76 -12.19
C ARG A 26 39.33 -50.95 -11.80
N THR A 27 39.12 -49.79 -11.17
CA THR A 27 40.19 -48.85 -10.77
C THR A 27 40.46 -48.84 -9.27
N GLY A 28 39.50 -49.30 -8.46
CA GLY A 28 39.54 -49.22 -7.00
C GLY A 28 39.26 -47.82 -6.44
N LEU A 29 38.82 -46.88 -7.28
CA LEU A 29 38.57 -45.48 -6.90
C LEU A 29 37.07 -45.21 -6.73
N THR A 30 36.75 -44.23 -5.88
CA THR A 30 35.40 -43.70 -5.71
C THR A 30 35.33 -42.31 -6.31
N GLY A 31 34.37 -42.08 -7.23
CA GLY A 31 34.23 -40.81 -7.94
C GLY A 31 32.85 -40.66 -8.58
N TYR A 32 32.59 -39.51 -9.19
CA TYR A 32 31.37 -39.30 -9.96
C TYR A 32 31.41 -40.09 -11.27
N SER A 33 30.41 -40.92 -11.50
CA SER A 33 30.21 -41.65 -12.75
C SER A 33 28.72 -41.92 -12.94
N ASN A 34 28.26 -41.87 -14.19
CA ASN A 34 26.91 -42.25 -14.61
C ASN A 34 26.89 -43.58 -15.38
N ASN A 35 28.00 -44.33 -15.38
CA ASN A 35 28.09 -45.66 -15.96
C ASN A 35 27.02 -46.58 -15.35
N ALA A 36 26.14 -47.14 -16.19
CA ALA A 36 24.95 -47.84 -15.71
C ALA A 36 25.27 -49.03 -14.78
N ALA A 37 26.30 -49.81 -15.09
CA ALA A 37 26.71 -50.94 -14.26
C ALA A 37 27.24 -50.51 -12.89
N LEU A 38 28.00 -49.41 -12.82
CA LEU A 38 28.50 -48.87 -11.55
C LEU A 38 27.38 -48.26 -10.70
N VAL A 39 26.39 -47.62 -11.32
CA VAL A 39 25.21 -47.08 -10.60
C VAL A 39 24.37 -48.23 -10.03
N ILE A 40 24.16 -49.30 -10.79
CA ILE A 40 23.47 -50.51 -10.31
C ILE A 40 24.28 -51.20 -9.20
N LEU A 41 25.61 -51.25 -9.30
CA LEU A 41 26.47 -51.77 -8.24
C LEU A 41 26.35 -50.96 -6.94
N ASP A 42 26.33 -49.62 -7.03
CA ASP A 42 26.06 -48.76 -5.87
C ASP A 42 24.67 -49.04 -5.29
N TYR A 43 23.65 -49.20 -6.14
CA TYR A 43 22.30 -49.58 -5.70
C TYR A 43 22.29 -50.88 -4.89
N TYR A 44 22.96 -51.94 -5.36
CA TYR A 44 23.10 -53.20 -4.64
C TYR A 44 23.79 -53.03 -3.27
N ARG A 45 24.97 -52.38 -3.24
CA ARG A 45 25.78 -52.25 -2.02
C ARG A 45 25.19 -51.24 -1.02
N ASN A 46 24.79 -50.07 -1.50
CA ASN A 46 24.39 -48.94 -0.65
C ASN A 46 22.88 -48.85 -0.38
N TYR A 47 22.00 -49.31 -1.27
CA TYR A 47 20.55 -49.23 -1.07
C TYR A 47 19.89 -50.57 -0.73
N LEU A 48 20.29 -51.66 -1.40
CA LEU A 48 19.84 -53.01 -1.06
C LEU A 48 20.62 -53.62 0.12
N LYS A 49 21.79 -53.07 0.46
CA LYS A 49 22.68 -53.53 1.54
C LYS A 49 23.23 -54.95 1.32
N VAL A 50 23.43 -55.34 0.07
CA VAL A 50 24.07 -56.63 -0.27
C VAL A 50 25.55 -56.60 0.17
N PRO A 51 26.02 -57.59 0.94
CA PRO A 51 27.42 -57.68 1.35
C PRO A 51 28.37 -57.83 0.17
N ASP A 52 29.58 -57.26 0.28
CA ASP A 52 30.63 -57.35 -0.76
C ASP A 52 31.08 -58.80 -1.05
N THR A 53 30.84 -59.74 -0.12
CA THR A 53 31.05 -61.19 -0.32
C THR A 53 30.11 -61.78 -1.37
N ASP A 54 28.91 -61.19 -1.49
CA ASP A 54 27.76 -61.70 -2.23
C ASP A 54 27.61 -60.99 -3.59
N ILE A 55 28.67 -60.31 -4.03
CA ILE A 55 28.77 -59.60 -5.31
C ILE A 55 29.70 -60.36 -6.28
N LEU A 56 29.26 -60.54 -7.52
CA LEU A 56 30.06 -61.01 -8.67
C LEU A 56 30.83 -59.84 -9.28
N TRP A 57 31.89 -59.43 -8.59
CA TRP A 57 32.71 -58.26 -8.94
C TRP A 57 33.18 -58.26 -10.40
N ASP A 58 33.55 -59.42 -10.95
CA ASP A 58 34.07 -59.49 -12.32
C ASP A 58 32.98 -59.28 -13.38
N GLN A 59 31.73 -59.73 -13.14
CA GLN A 59 30.60 -59.39 -14.01
C GLN A 59 30.30 -57.88 -13.98
N PHE A 60 30.36 -57.24 -12.80
CA PHE A 60 30.18 -55.79 -12.72
C PHE A 60 31.33 -54.99 -13.40
N LYS A 61 32.57 -55.50 -13.39
CA LYS A 61 33.69 -54.90 -14.15
C LYS A 61 33.48 -55.04 -15.66
N GLU A 62 33.10 -56.22 -16.13
CA GLU A 62 32.82 -56.50 -17.54
C GLU A 62 31.65 -55.65 -18.04
N ALA A 63 30.54 -55.63 -17.29
CA ALA A 63 29.40 -54.77 -17.57
C ALA A 63 29.77 -53.28 -17.58
N ALA A 64 30.62 -52.81 -16.66
CA ALA A 64 31.08 -51.42 -16.65
C ALA A 64 31.95 -51.09 -17.87
N ASN A 65 32.77 -52.02 -18.36
CA ASN A 65 33.52 -51.83 -19.60
C ASN A 65 32.57 -51.70 -20.81
N ILE A 66 31.56 -52.56 -20.90
CA ILE A 66 30.55 -52.52 -21.97
C ILE A 66 29.77 -51.19 -21.92
N CYS A 67 29.39 -50.72 -20.73
CA CYS A 67 28.73 -49.41 -20.57
C CYS A 67 29.60 -48.23 -21.04
N ASP A 68 30.92 -48.33 -20.93
CA ASP A 68 31.89 -47.31 -21.34
C ASP A 68 32.36 -47.44 -22.81
N GLU A 69 31.83 -48.38 -23.59
CA GLU A 69 32.07 -48.43 -25.03
C GLU A 69 31.55 -47.16 -25.71
N ASP A 70 32.33 -46.64 -26.66
CA ASP A 70 31.94 -45.50 -27.49
C ASP A 70 31.03 -45.97 -28.62
N VAL A 71 29.80 -45.45 -28.66
CA VAL A 71 28.81 -45.75 -29.69
C VAL A 71 28.49 -44.49 -30.51
N ILE A 72 28.30 -44.66 -31.81
CA ILE A 72 28.08 -43.55 -32.75
C ILE A 72 26.62 -43.06 -32.64
N THR A 73 26.45 -41.75 -32.46
CA THR A 73 25.15 -41.06 -32.48
C THR A 73 24.89 -40.44 -33.85
N GLY A 74 23.67 -39.94 -34.08
CA GLY A 74 23.35 -39.19 -35.29
C GLY A 74 24.29 -37.98 -35.47
N GLY A 75 24.97 -37.89 -36.61
CA GLY A 75 25.88 -36.78 -36.93
C GLY A 75 27.37 -37.00 -36.63
N ASN A 76 27.84 -38.26 -36.51
CA ASN A 76 29.25 -38.64 -36.26
C ASN A 76 29.84 -38.19 -34.91
N THR A 77 29.01 -37.86 -33.93
CA THR A 77 29.43 -37.77 -32.52
C THR A 77 29.41 -39.16 -31.87
N VAL A 78 30.07 -39.29 -30.71
CA VAL A 78 30.08 -40.53 -29.91
C VAL A 78 29.60 -40.25 -28.49
N GLU A 79 28.91 -41.22 -27.91
CA GLU A 79 28.54 -41.23 -26.49
C GLU A 79 28.86 -42.59 -25.85
N LYS A 80 28.76 -42.69 -24.53
CA LYS A 80 28.91 -43.97 -23.82
C LYS A 80 27.67 -44.84 -23.99
N ARG A 81 27.88 -46.14 -24.28
CA ARG A 81 26.83 -47.11 -24.63
C ARG A 81 25.62 -47.03 -23.71
N TYR A 82 25.84 -47.10 -22.38
CA TYR A 82 24.79 -47.08 -21.37
C TYR A 82 25.13 -46.20 -20.16
N THR A 83 24.36 -45.12 -19.99
CA THR A 83 24.40 -44.26 -18.81
C THR A 83 23.08 -44.29 -18.04
N ILE A 84 23.13 -44.02 -16.73
CA ILE A 84 21.97 -43.83 -15.85
C ILE A 84 22.07 -42.43 -15.24
N ASN A 85 21.09 -41.58 -15.54
CA ASN A 85 20.97 -40.24 -15.01
C ASN A 85 19.51 -40.01 -14.56
N GLY A 86 19.29 -39.80 -13.28
CA GLY A 86 17.97 -39.49 -12.73
C GLY A 86 17.88 -39.73 -11.22
N GLU A 87 16.68 -39.55 -10.66
CA GLU A 87 16.39 -39.74 -9.24
C GLU A 87 15.15 -40.60 -9.02
N PHE A 88 15.00 -41.14 -7.82
CA PHE A 88 13.85 -41.94 -7.39
C PHE A 88 13.54 -41.66 -5.92
N ASP A 89 12.28 -41.82 -5.53
CA ASP A 89 11.88 -41.70 -4.13
C ASP A 89 12.27 -42.98 -3.36
N LEU A 90 12.75 -42.83 -2.13
CA LEU A 90 13.11 -43.97 -1.26
C LEU A 90 11.88 -44.76 -0.78
N SER A 91 10.67 -44.21 -0.98
CA SER A 91 9.39 -44.91 -0.78
C SER A 91 8.96 -45.79 -1.97
N GLU A 92 9.60 -45.66 -3.13
CA GLU A 92 9.27 -46.48 -4.30
C GLU A 92 9.70 -47.94 -4.11
N ASN A 93 8.94 -48.87 -4.71
CA ASN A 93 9.28 -50.29 -4.71
C ASN A 93 10.69 -50.52 -5.29
N LYS A 94 11.54 -51.17 -4.50
CA LYS A 94 12.93 -51.47 -4.85
C LYS A 94 13.07 -52.26 -6.14
N VAL A 95 12.13 -53.16 -6.43
CA VAL A 95 12.13 -53.94 -7.68
C VAL A 95 11.87 -53.01 -8.86
N SER A 96 10.88 -52.14 -8.80
CA SER A 96 10.53 -51.20 -9.88
C SER A 96 11.62 -50.16 -10.16
N ILE A 97 12.33 -49.69 -9.11
CA ILE A 97 13.52 -48.85 -9.30
C ILE A 97 14.60 -49.63 -10.08
N LEU A 98 14.90 -50.87 -9.68
CA LEU A 98 15.91 -51.69 -10.31
C LEU A 98 15.53 -52.07 -11.75
N GLU A 99 14.26 -52.42 -12.01
CA GLU A 99 13.72 -52.65 -13.36
C GLU A 99 13.93 -51.42 -14.26
N GLY A 100 13.68 -50.22 -13.75
CA GLY A 100 13.97 -48.98 -14.48
C GLY A 100 15.46 -48.79 -14.78
N MET A 101 16.34 -49.12 -13.83
CA MET A 101 17.81 -49.05 -14.04
C MET A 101 18.27 -50.08 -15.07
N LEU A 102 17.76 -51.32 -15.01
CA LEU A 102 18.05 -52.38 -15.96
C LEU A 102 17.55 -52.03 -17.38
N ALA A 103 16.38 -51.40 -17.49
CA ALA A 103 15.86 -50.91 -18.76
C ALA A 103 16.78 -49.87 -19.42
N ALA A 104 17.47 -49.03 -18.64
CA ALA A 104 18.44 -48.05 -19.15
C ALA A 104 19.73 -48.67 -19.71
N CYS A 105 20.01 -49.95 -19.45
CA CYS A 105 21.17 -50.68 -19.99
C CYS A 105 20.81 -52.00 -20.70
N ALA A 106 19.52 -52.20 -21.04
CA ALA A 106 18.95 -53.45 -21.55
C ALA A 106 19.40 -54.71 -20.77
N GLY A 107 19.62 -54.56 -19.47
CA GLY A 107 20.33 -55.52 -18.64
C GLY A 107 19.44 -56.57 -17.98
N ASP A 108 20.05 -57.71 -17.70
CA ASP A 108 19.46 -58.83 -16.95
C ASP A 108 20.29 -59.06 -15.67
N VAL A 109 19.64 -59.27 -14.51
CA VAL A 109 20.33 -59.59 -13.25
C VAL A 109 20.66 -61.08 -13.17
N THR A 110 21.81 -61.42 -12.59
CA THR A 110 22.21 -62.81 -12.36
C THR A 110 22.29 -63.11 -10.86
N TYR A 111 21.99 -64.35 -10.50
CA TYR A 111 22.25 -64.86 -9.15
C TYR A 111 22.84 -66.26 -9.25
N THR A 112 24.14 -66.39 -8.99
CA THR A 112 24.86 -67.66 -9.16
C THR A 112 25.81 -67.91 -8.00
N ALA A 113 25.84 -69.15 -7.50
CA ALA A 113 26.63 -69.56 -6.33
C ALA A 113 26.46 -68.65 -5.08
N GLY A 114 25.25 -68.12 -4.86
CA GLY A 114 24.95 -67.23 -3.73
C GLY A 114 25.29 -65.75 -3.95
N LYS A 115 25.73 -65.36 -5.16
CA LYS A 115 26.21 -64.02 -5.47
C LYS A 115 25.40 -63.34 -6.58
N HIS A 116 25.17 -62.04 -6.42
CA HIS A 116 24.50 -61.17 -7.38
C HIS A 116 25.47 -60.63 -8.43
N GLY A 117 25.06 -60.65 -9.69
CA GLY A 117 25.76 -60.04 -10.81
C GLY A 117 24.82 -59.32 -11.77
N LEU A 118 25.41 -58.71 -12.79
CA LEU A 118 24.72 -57.92 -13.80
C LEU A 118 25.27 -58.28 -15.17
N LEU A 119 24.38 -58.48 -16.13
CA LEU A 119 24.69 -58.54 -17.55
C LEU A 119 23.97 -57.39 -18.23
N VAL A 120 24.71 -56.37 -18.66
CA VAL A 120 24.15 -55.30 -19.52
C VAL A 120 23.94 -55.82 -20.94
N GLY A 121 23.13 -55.14 -21.73
CA GLY A 121 22.77 -55.59 -23.08
C GLY A 121 23.97 -55.62 -24.04
N ALA A 122 24.49 -56.80 -24.33
CA ALA A 122 25.59 -56.99 -25.28
C ALA A 122 25.70 -58.46 -25.72
N TYR A 123 26.49 -58.67 -26.77
CA TYR A 123 26.88 -60.00 -27.21
C TYR A 123 28.13 -60.46 -26.44
N TYR A 124 27.95 -61.37 -25.48
CA TYR A 124 29.03 -61.93 -24.64
C TYR A 124 29.87 -63.02 -25.35
N GLY A 125 30.09 -62.85 -26.66
CA GLY A 125 30.89 -63.74 -27.50
C GLY A 125 30.16 -64.98 -28.04
N PRO A 126 30.79 -65.68 -29.00
CA PRO A 126 30.20 -66.83 -29.68
C PRO A 126 30.10 -68.04 -28.76
N ALA A 127 29.12 -68.91 -29.04
CA ALA A 127 28.89 -70.10 -28.26
C ALA A 127 30.09 -71.07 -28.29
N THR A 128 30.79 -71.16 -27.17
CA THR A 128 31.94 -72.05 -26.92
C THR A 128 31.50 -73.45 -26.51
N GLU A 129 30.32 -73.58 -25.93
CA GLU A 129 29.79 -74.84 -25.40
C GLU A 129 28.60 -75.35 -26.22
N VAL A 130 28.50 -76.68 -26.32
CA VAL A 130 27.43 -77.37 -27.04
C VAL A 130 26.51 -78.10 -26.05
N ILE A 131 25.20 -77.99 -26.23
CA ILE A 131 24.17 -78.82 -25.60
C ILE A 131 23.79 -79.91 -26.61
N THR A 132 23.93 -81.17 -26.20
CA THR A 132 23.68 -82.35 -27.02
C THR A 132 22.54 -83.19 -26.43
N GLU A 133 21.88 -84.02 -27.25
CA GLU A 133 20.72 -84.84 -26.83
C GLU A 133 21.03 -85.76 -25.62
N SER A 134 22.28 -86.23 -25.51
CA SER A 134 22.80 -86.99 -24.35
C SER A 134 22.77 -86.25 -23.01
N GLN A 135 22.57 -84.93 -23.01
CA GLN A 135 22.45 -84.12 -21.79
C GLN A 135 21.01 -83.98 -21.32
N LEU A 136 20.01 -84.33 -22.14
CA LEU A 136 18.59 -84.20 -21.80
C LEU A 136 18.20 -85.18 -20.68
N ALA A 137 17.31 -84.74 -19.80
CA ALA A 137 16.76 -85.51 -18.66
C ALA A 137 15.24 -85.34 -18.49
N GLY A 138 14.58 -84.72 -19.46
CA GLY A 138 13.13 -84.49 -19.50
C GLY A 138 12.71 -83.93 -20.85
N ASP A 139 11.46 -83.51 -20.96
CA ASP A 139 10.89 -83.00 -22.20
C ASP A 139 11.56 -81.70 -22.67
N ILE A 140 11.50 -81.47 -23.98
CA ILE A 140 11.86 -80.20 -24.63
C ILE A 140 10.56 -79.49 -25.00
N GLU A 141 10.36 -78.28 -24.49
CA GLU A 141 9.29 -77.38 -24.93
C GLU A 141 9.89 -76.32 -25.85
N ILE A 142 9.34 -76.17 -27.06
CA ILE A 142 9.77 -75.17 -28.05
C ILE A 142 8.60 -74.24 -28.34
N MET A 143 8.82 -72.96 -28.12
CA MET A 143 7.96 -71.88 -28.61
C MET A 143 8.61 -71.30 -29.88
N PRO A 144 8.19 -71.72 -31.08
CA PRO A 144 8.89 -71.40 -32.32
C PRO A 144 8.73 -69.93 -32.73
N GLU A 145 7.60 -69.31 -32.38
CA GLU A 145 7.19 -67.94 -32.69
C GLU A 145 6.43 -67.36 -31.49
N VAL A 146 6.39 -66.03 -31.36
CA VAL A 146 5.53 -65.32 -30.39
C VAL A 146 4.12 -65.16 -30.96
N SER A 147 3.11 -65.03 -30.10
CA SER A 147 1.71 -64.92 -30.56
C SER A 147 1.51 -63.65 -31.41
N GLN A 148 0.53 -63.65 -32.33
CA GLN A 148 0.33 -62.50 -33.25
C GLN A 148 0.17 -61.16 -32.51
N ALA A 149 -0.49 -61.15 -31.34
CA ALA A 149 -0.65 -59.95 -30.53
C ALA A 149 0.65 -59.46 -29.84
N GLU A 150 1.66 -60.33 -29.73
CA GLU A 150 2.96 -60.08 -29.11
C GLU A 150 4.08 -59.88 -30.15
N ARG A 151 3.77 -59.97 -31.46
CA ARG A 151 4.68 -59.67 -32.57
C ARG A 151 4.93 -58.15 -32.72
N VAL A 152 5.46 -57.52 -31.67
CA VAL A 152 5.78 -56.08 -31.67
C VAL A 152 6.67 -55.73 -32.88
N ASN A 153 6.22 -54.80 -33.71
CA ASN A 153 6.96 -54.29 -34.87
C ASN A 153 7.38 -52.81 -34.73
N THR A 154 6.88 -52.13 -33.68
CA THR A 154 7.19 -50.74 -33.34
C THR A 154 7.36 -50.56 -31.83
N ILE A 155 8.40 -49.85 -31.39
CA ILE A 155 8.53 -49.35 -30.02
C ILE A 155 8.34 -47.84 -30.00
N LYS A 156 7.48 -47.38 -29.10
CA LYS A 156 7.24 -45.97 -28.74
C LYS A 156 7.64 -45.76 -27.29
N GLY A 157 7.84 -44.53 -26.83
CA GLY A 157 8.21 -44.32 -25.45
C GLY A 157 8.79 -42.96 -25.08
N THR A 158 8.94 -42.75 -23.78
CA THR A 158 9.47 -41.52 -23.19
C THR A 158 10.86 -41.72 -22.56
N PHE A 159 11.67 -40.67 -22.61
CA PHE A 159 12.93 -40.50 -21.88
C PHE A 159 12.93 -39.12 -21.19
N VAL A 160 13.96 -38.79 -20.39
CA VAL A 160 14.05 -37.49 -19.69
C VAL A 160 14.96 -36.54 -20.47
N ASP A 161 14.43 -35.53 -21.16
CA ASP A 161 15.25 -34.65 -22.01
C ASP A 161 15.88 -33.48 -21.21
N PRO A 162 17.22 -33.41 -21.07
CA PRO A 162 17.89 -32.29 -20.42
C PRO A 162 17.64 -30.97 -21.16
N GLN A 163 17.49 -31.01 -22.49
CA GLN A 163 17.24 -29.80 -23.30
C GLN A 163 15.82 -29.26 -23.17
N GLN A 164 14.89 -30.02 -22.59
CA GLN A 164 13.56 -29.54 -22.18
C GLN A 164 13.46 -29.26 -20.67
N GLY A 165 14.58 -29.27 -19.96
CA GLY A 165 14.64 -29.00 -18.52
C GLY A 165 14.36 -30.22 -17.65
N TYR A 166 14.77 -31.40 -18.10
CA TYR A 166 14.62 -32.70 -17.42
C TYR A 166 13.15 -33.14 -17.25
N THR A 167 12.32 -32.92 -18.27
CA THR A 167 10.95 -33.41 -18.36
C THR A 167 10.88 -34.71 -19.17
N GLU A 168 9.83 -35.52 -18.97
CA GLU A 168 9.54 -36.64 -19.88
C GLU A 168 9.22 -36.10 -21.29
N ALA A 169 9.89 -36.65 -22.31
CA ALA A 169 9.72 -36.35 -23.72
C ALA A 169 9.72 -37.64 -24.54
N ASP A 170 8.97 -37.68 -25.65
CA ASP A 170 8.93 -38.84 -26.54
C ASP A 170 10.24 -38.96 -27.33
N PHE A 171 10.80 -40.17 -27.42
CA PHE A 171 11.88 -40.47 -28.37
C PHE A 171 11.30 -40.94 -29.72
N PRO A 172 12.04 -40.81 -30.85
CA PRO A 172 11.56 -41.23 -32.15
C PRO A 172 11.22 -42.71 -32.17
N SER A 173 10.00 -43.06 -32.56
CA SER A 173 9.54 -44.46 -32.57
C SER A 173 10.44 -45.32 -33.46
N VAL A 174 10.93 -46.43 -32.90
CA VAL A 174 11.75 -47.40 -33.64
C VAL A 174 10.82 -48.46 -34.22
N SER A 175 10.79 -48.56 -35.55
CA SER A 175 9.97 -49.54 -36.27
C SER A 175 10.71 -50.16 -37.45
N VAL A 176 10.34 -51.39 -37.79
CA VAL A 176 10.87 -52.12 -38.96
C VAL A 176 9.74 -52.26 -39.98
N GLY A 177 9.82 -51.50 -41.08
CA GLY A 177 8.74 -51.42 -42.08
C GLY A 177 8.42 -52.75 -42.75
N GLU A 178 9.42 -53.62 -42.93
CA GLU A 178 9.25 -55.00 -43.42
C GLU A 178 8.32 -55.82 -42.51
N TRP A 179 8.51 -55.72 -41.19
CA TRP A 179 7.70 -56.40 -40.18
C TRP A 179 6.27 -55.87 -40.10
N VAL A 180 6.08 -54.54 -40.18
CA VAL A 180 4.74 -53.93 -40.27
C VAL A 180 4.00 -54.41 -41.53
N THR A 181 4.72 -54.60 -42.63
CA THR A 181 4.16 -55.08 -43.91
C THR A 181 3.80 -56.57 -43.84
N GLU A 182 4.63 -57.38 -43.17
CA GLU A 182 4.42 -58.81 -42.94
C GLU A 182 3.20 -59.10 -42.04
N ASP A 183 3.01 -58.32 -40.97
CA ASP A 183 1.89 -58.51 -40.04
C ASP A 183 0.56 -57.91 -40.55
N GLY A 184 0.64 -56.97 -41.51
CA GLY A 184 -0.49 -56.20 -42.02
C GLY A 184 -1.04 -55.13 -41.07
N VAL A 185 -0.45 -54.95 -39.89
CA VAL A 185 -0.88 -53.98 -38.87
C VAL A 185 0.31 -53.50 -38.02
N GLU A 186 0.29 -52.25 -37.57
CA GLU A 186 1.27 -51.74 -36.60
C GLU A 186 0.96 -52.31 -35.20
N ILE A 187 1.91 -53.04 -34.63
CA ILE A 187 1.84 -53.60 -33.28
C ILE A 187 2.88 -52.87 -32.43
N SER A 188 2.43 -51.81 -31.75
CA SER A 188 3.30 -50.95 -30.95
C SER A 188 3.33 -51.36 -29.47
N GLN A 189 4.52 -51.35 -28.86
CA GLN A 189 4.69 -51.46 -27.41
C GLN A 189 5.37 -50.19 -26.86
N ASP A 190 4.87 -49.68 -25.74
CA ASP A 190 5.43 -48.52 -25.06
C ASP A 190 6.59 -48.91 -24.11
N MET A 191 7.62 -48.07 -24.07
CA MET A 191 8.78 -48.20 -23.20
C MET A 191 9.04 -46.89 -22.44
N LYS A 192 9.17 -46.96 -21.11
CA LYS A 192 9.51 -45.78 -20.29
C LYS A 192 10.94 -45.84 -19.80
N LEU A 193 11.72 -44.82 -20.11
CA LEU A 193 13.16 -44.73 -19.84
C LEU A 193 13.48 -43.54 -18.93
N ARG A 194 12.87 -43.50 -17.74
CA ARG A 194 12.99 -42.40 -16.76
C ARG A 194 14.41 -42.09 -16.25
N PHE A 195 15.37 -42.97 -16.53
CA PHE A 195 16.78 -42.83 -16.14
C PHE A 195 17.72 -42.61 -17.34
N VAL A 196 17.16 -42.45 -18.54
CA VAL A 196 17.93 -42.19 -19.77
C VAL A 196 17.72 -40.74 -20.17
N THR A 197 18.83 -40.03 -20.39
CA THR A 197 18.84 -38.62 -20.78
C THR A 197 19.38 -38.38 -22.20
N SER A 198 19.79 -39.44 -22.90
CA SER A 198 20.16 -39.39 -24.32
C SER A 198 19.05 -39.97 -25.19
N GLU A 199 18.59 -39.17 -26.15
CA GLU A 199 17.65 -39.55 -27.21
C GLU A 199 18.19 -40.71 -28.08
N PHE A 200 19.52 -40.83 -28.21
CA PHE A 200 20.17 -41.89 -28.98
C PHE A 200 20.26 -43.20 -28.18
N GLN A 201 20.61 -43.11 -26.89
CA GLN A 201 20.54 -44.27 -25.98
C GLN A 201 19.11 -44.81 -25.90
N ALA A 202 18.10 -43.94 -25.83
CA ALA A 202 16.70 -44.35 -25.81
C ALA A 202 16.30 -45.15 -27.07
N GLN A 203 16.69 -44.69 -28.26
CA GLN A 203 16.45 -45.39 -29.52
C GLN A 203 17.21 -46.73 -29.63
N ARG A 204 18.47 -46.81 -29.17
CA ARG A 204 19.20 -48.10 -29.13
C ARG A 204 18.53 -49.11 -28.22
N LEU A 205 18.06 -48.67 -27.04
CA LEU A 205 17.35 -49.53 -26.10
C LEU A 205 16.00 -49.99 -26.67
N ALA A 206 15.29 -49.11 -27.38
CA ALA A 206 14.06 -49.44 -28.10
C ALA A 206 14.29 -50.47 -29.22
N ASP A 207 15.35 -50.33 -30.02
CA ASP A 207 15.72 -51.32 -31.05
C ASP A 207 16.07 -52.69 -30.46
N VAL A 208 16.92 -52.72 -29.43
CA VAL A 208 17.27 -53.95 -28.71
C VAL A 208 16.02 -54.61 -28.12
N LYS A 209 15.10 -53.81 -27.53
CA LYS A 209 13.83 -54.30 -27.00
C LYS A 209 12.94 -54.88 -28.11
N LEU A 210 12.82 -54.18 -29.24
CA LEU A 210 12.05 -54.60 -30.40
C LEU A 210 12.55 -55.96 -30.94
N LYS A 211 13.86 -56.08 -31.18
CA LYS A 211 14.50 -57.31 -31.64
C LYS A 211 14.35 -58.46 -30.62
N ARG A 212 14.60 -58.22 -29.32
CA ARG A 212 14.44 -59.24 -28.26
C ARG A 212 13.00 -59.71 -28.07
N THR A 213 11.99 -58.87 -28.33
CA THR A 213 10.58 -59.30 -28.28
C THR A 213 10.21 -60.13 -29.52
N ARG A 214 10.69 -59.76 -30.71
CA ARG A 214 10.23 -60.37 -31.98
C ARG A 214 11.02 -61.58 -32.47
N ILE A 215 12.34 -61.64 -32.24
CA ILE A 215 13.23 -62.66 -32.82
C ILE A 215 13.37 -63.90 -31.90
N ALA A 216 12.83 -63.84 -30.68
CA ALA A 216 13.10 -64.82 -29.63
C ALA A 216 12.29 -66.13 -29.71
N ARG A 217 12.67 -67.04 -30.62
CA ARG A 217 12.38 -68.47 -30.42
C ARG A 217 12.88 -68.87 -29.04
N THR A 218 11.99 -69.40 -28.21
CA THR A 218 12.29 -69.78 -26.82
C THR A 218 12.20 -71.29 -26.69
N MET A 219 13.14 -71.89 -25.96
CA MET A 219 13.20 -73.33 -25.72
C MET A 219 13.45 -73.60 -24.23
N ASN A 220 12.56 -74.33 -23.59
CA ASN A 220 12.79 -74.86 -22.24
C ASN A 220 13.33 -76.29 -22.36
N VAL A 221 14.50 -76.54 -21.77
CA VAL A 221 15.13 -77.88 -21.72
C VAL A 221 15.39 -78.29 -20.28
N THR A 222 15.10 -79.55 -19.95
CA THR A 222 15.56 -80.17 -18.71
C THR A 222 16.79 -81.01 -19.03
N LEU A 223 17.95 -80.62 -18.47
CA LEU A 223 19.22 -81.31 -18.59
C LEU A 223 19.53 -82.12 -17.33
N ASN A 224 20.36 -83.15 -17.47
CA ASN A 224 21.00 -83.83 -16.35
C ASN A 224 22.06 -82.91 -15.67
N LEU A 225 22.80 -83.42 -14.68
CA LEU A 225 23.75 -82.62 -13.90
C LEU A 225 24.87 -81.95 -14.75
N SER A 226 25.11 -82.38 -16.00
CA SER A 226 25.99 -81.64 -16.93
C SER A 226 25.49 -80.22 -17.22
N GLY A 227 24.18 -79.98 -17.10
CA GLY A 227 23.57 -78.66 -17.21
C GLY A 227 24.08 -77.65 -16.17
N TYR A 228 24.71 -78.11 -15.08
CA TYR A 228 25.24 -77.26 -14.02
C TYR A 228 26.40 -76.36 -14.49
N ARG A 229 26.98 -76.60 -15.67
CA ARG A 229 28.04 -75.74 -16.24
C ARG A 229 27.53 -74.48 -16.92
N TYR A 230 26.27 -74.46 -17.37
CA TYR A 230 25.68 -73.32 -18.06
C TYR A 230 25.21 -72.24 -17.07
N ARG A 231 25.31 -70.97 -17.46
CA ARG A 231 24.91 -69.81 -16.64
C ARG A 231 24.02 -68.88 -17.48
N PRO A 232 23.04 -68.18 -16.88
CA PRO A 232 22.36 -67.08 -17.55
C PRO A 232 23.37 -66.10 -18.14
N GLY A 233 23.13 -65.66 -19.37
CA GLY A 233 24.05 -64.85 -20.17
C GLY A 233 24.93 -65.62 -21.16
N MET A 234 25.22 -66.90 -20.90
CA MET A 234 26.09 -67.68 -21.79
C MET A 234 25.43 -67.98 -23.12
N TYR A 235 26.23 -67.92 -24.19
CA TYR A 235 25.88 -68.41 -25.51
C TYR A 235 26.25 -69.91 -25.64
N VAL A 236 25.32 -70.71 -26.13
CA VAL A 236 25.44 -72.17 -26.28
C VAL A 236 24.93 -72.62 -27.64
N LYS A 237 25.53 -73.65 -28.23
CA LYS A 237 25.03 -74.30 -29.45
C LYS A 237 24.11 -75.44 -29.07
N VAL A 238 22.85 -75.35 -29.46
CA VAL A 238 21.90 -76.45 -29.34
C VAL A 238 22.06 -77.36 -30.55
N ASN A 239 22.40 -78.62 -30.30
CA ASN A 239 22.57 -79.63 -31.33
C ASN A 239 21.74 -80.88 -30.99
N PHE A 240 20.48 -80.83 -31.43
CA PHE A 240 19.48 -81.90 -31.37
C PHE A 240 19.05 -82.34 -32.79
N PRO A 241 19.87 -83.16 -33.50
CA PRO A 241 19.59 -83.57 -34.86
C PRO A 241 18.29 -84.38 -35.02
N SER A 242 17.84 -85.09 -33.99
CA SER A 242 16.60 -85.89 -34.03
C SER A 242 15.34 -85.06 -34.28
N ILE A 243 15.37 -83.77 -33.89
CA ILE A 243 14.30 -82.79 -34.11
C ILE A 243 14.71 -81.67 -35.09
N GLY A 244 15.78 -81.88 -35.87
CA GLY A 244 16.23 -80.96 -36.91
C GLY A 244 16.94 -79.69 -36.44
N ILE A 245 17.33 -79.60 -35.16
CA ILE A 245 18.05 -78.45 -34.60
C ILE A 245 19.55 -78.75 -34.61
N VAL A 246 20.30 -78.19 -35.56
CA VAL A 246 21.73 -78.48 -35.74
C VAL A 246 22.56 -77.22 -35.51
N ASN A 247 23.40 -77.25 -34.48
CA ASN A 247 24.32 -76.17 -34.09
C ASN A 247 23.68 -74.76 -33.99
N VAL A 248 22.41 -74.66 -33.57
CA VAL A 248 21.72 -73.37 -33.43
C VAL A 248 22.24 -72.65 -32.18
N GLU A 249 22.82 -71.45 -32.37
CA GLU A 249 23.26 -70.61 -31.26
C GLU A 249 22.06 -70.02 -30.51
N MET A 250 22.05 -70.19 -29.18
CA MET A 250 21.05 -69.64 -28.27
C MET A 250 21.72 -69.11 -27.00
N ARG A 251 21.15 -68.06 -26.41
CA ARG A 251 21.56 -67.51 -25.12
C ARG A 251 20.75 -68.17 -24.00
N VAL A 252 21.42 -68.56 -22.92
CA VAL A 252 20.75 -69.01 -21.68
C VAL A 252 20.17 -67.80 -20.97
N THR A 253 18.85 -67.75 -20.76
CA THR A 253 18.18 -66.61 -20.10
C THR A 253 17.67 -66.91 -18.70
N ASP A 254 17.29 -68.17 -18.43
CA ASP A 254 16.94 -68.62 -17.07
C ASP A 254 17.62 -69.96 -16.77
N TRP A 255 17.90 -70.20 -15.49
CA TRP A 255 18.59 -71.38 -14.98
C TRP A 255 18.02 -71.77 -13.62
N LYS A 256 17.53 -73.00 -13.49
CA LYS A 256 16.99 -73.55 -12.23
C LYS A 256 17.58 -74.94 -11.98
N PHE A 257 17.97 -75.21 -10.74
CA PHE A 257 18.51 -76.49 -10.32
C PHE A 257 17.61 -77.16 -9.29
N GLY A 258 17.29 -78.43 -9.53
CA GLY A 258 16.58 -79.29 -8.59
C GLY A 258 17.36 -80.57 -8.33
N VAL A 259 17.62 -80.88 -7.06
CA VAL A 259 18.44 -82.05 -6.65
C VAL A 259 17.92 -83.38 -7.22
N GLN A 260 16.61 -83.50 -7.47
CA GLN A 260 15.97 -84.67 -8.07
C GLN A 260 15.63 -84.51 -9.57
N ASN A 261 15.56 -83.27 -10.08
CA ASN A 261 15.01 -82.95 -11.40
C ASN A 261 16.07 -82.45 -12.41
N GLY A 262 17.34 -82.41 -12.02
CA GLY A 262 18.42 -81.92 -12.87
C GLY A 262 18.47 -80.40 -12.96
N VAL A 263 18.80 -79.88 -14.15
CA VAL A 263 18.94 -78.46 -14.44
C VAL A 263 17.97 -78.06 -15.55
N GLN A 264 17.03 -77.18 -15.24
CA GLN A 264 16.13 -76.56 -16.21
C GLN A 264 16.79 -75.29 -16.75
N LEU A 265 16.87 -75.18 -18.08
CA LEU A 265 17.32 -73.97 -18.78
C LEU A 265 16.17 -73.42 -19.62
N THR A 266 16.01 -72.10 -19.62
CA THR A 266 15.33 -71.40 -20.71
C THR A 266 16.40 -70.82 -21.63
N LEU A 267 16.35 -71.22 -22.91
CA LEU A 267 17.21 -70.76 -23.98
C LEU A 267 16.40 -69.83 -24.89
N LYS A 268 16.99 -68.72 -25.33
CA LYS A 268 16.42 -67.84 -26.35
C LYS A 268 17.36 -67.70 -27.53
N GLN A 269 16.81 -67.72 -28.74
CA GLN A 269 17.55 -67.43 -29.96
C GLN A 269 17.81 -65.92 -30.09
N GLU A 270 18.77 -65.43 -29.30
CA GLU A 270 19.37 -64.10 -29.47
C GLU A 270 20.72 -64.30 -30.19
N THR A 271 21.02 -63.56 -31.26
CA THR A 271 22.30 -63.57 -32.00
C THR A 271 23.04 -62.24 -31.81
N ALA A 272 24.24 -62.09 -32.38
CA ALA A 272 24.97 -60.82 -32.37
C ALA A 272 24.16 -59.64 -32.96
N ASP A 273 23.32 -59.90 -33.98
CA ASP A 273 22.51 -58.88 -34.67
C ASP A 273 21.46 -58.21 -33.76
N VAL A 274 21.04 -58.91 -32.70
CA VAL A 274 20.13 -58.39 -31.66
C VAL A 274 20.76 -57.24 -30.88
N TRP A 275 22.09 -57.22 -30.78
CA TRP A 275 22.89 -56.24 -30.04
C TRP A 275 23.63 -55.24 -30.95
N GLY A 276 23.44 -55.33 -32.27
CA GLY A 276 24.05 -54.40 -33.22
C GLY A 276 23.54 -52.97 -33.05
N ASP A 277 24.47 -52.01 -32.97
CA ASP A 277 24.15 -50.60 -32.73
C ASP A 277 23.36 -49.95 -33.88
N VAL A 278 22.22 -49.36 -33.54
CA VAL A 278 21.40 -48.54 -34.46
C VAL A 278 21.72 -47.05 -34.26
N ILE A 279 21.96 -46.36 -35.37
CA ILE A 279 22.15 -44.91 -35.39
C ILE A 279 20.78 -44.23 -35.21
N GLY A 280 20.51 -43.75 -33.99
CA GLY A 280 19.29 -43.01 -33.68
C GLY A 280 19.17 -41.69 -34.45
N LYS A 281 17.94 -41.26 -34.70
CA LYS A 281 17.60 -39.98 -35.33
C LYS A 281 17.51 -38.87 -34.28
N PRO A 282 17.91 -37.62 -34.59
CA PRO A 282 17.65 -36.49 -33.71
C PRO A 282 16.15 -36.21 -33.54
N ILE A 283 15.73 -35.73 -32.38
CA ILE A 283 14.37 -35.21 -32.14
C ILE A 283 14.24 -33.75 -32.59
N GLU A 284 13.13 -33.44 -33.28
CA GLU A 284 12.67 -32.06 -33.45
C GLU A 284 11.96 -31.62 -32.16
N ARG A 285 12.70 -30.92 -31.30
CA ARG A 285 12.16 -30.39 -30.05
C ARG A 285 11.16 -29.27 -30.36
N PRO A 286 9.90 -29.33 -29.90
CA PRO A 286 9.04 -28.16 -29.95
C PRO A 286 9.72 -26.99 -29.24
N PRO A 287 9.64 -25.76 -29.76
CA PRO A 287 10.21 -24.60 -29.09
C PRO A 287 9.56 -24.45 -27.72
N PHE A 288 10.37 -24.17 -26.69
CA PHE A 288 9.85 -23.80 -25.38
C PHE A 288 8.76 -22.75 -25.54
N THR A 289 7.57 -23.01 -25.00
CA THR A 289 6.48 -22.06 -25.02
C THR A 289 6.85 -20.86 -24.15
N GLN A 290 7.51 -19.88 -24.74
CA GLN A 290 7.63 -18.54 -24.19
C GLN A 290 6.25 -17.90 -24.24
N LEU A 291 5.44 -18.22 -23.23
CA LEU A 291 4.19 -17.53 -22.96
C LEU A 291 4.54 -16.03 -22.84
N PRO A 292 3.88 -15.12 -23.57
CA PRO A 292 4.24 -13.70 -23.55
C PRO A 292 4.11 -13.17 -22.13
N SER A 293 5.23 -12.77 -21.51
CA SER A 293 5.21 -12.15 -20.18
C SER A 293 4.50 -10.80 -20.28
N GLY A 294 3.18 -10.82 -20.12
CA GLY A 294 2.38 -9.62 -19.88
C GLY A 294 3.00 -8.90 -18.68
N GLY A 295 3.55 -7.71 -18.93
CA GLY A 295 4.30 -6.98 -17.92
C GLY A 295 3.46 -6.77 -16.68
N VAL A 296 4.00 -7.17 -15.53
CA VAL A 296 3.31 -6.95 -14.25
C VAL A 296 3.54 -5.49 -13.86
N ALA A 297 2.45 -4.76 -13.67
CA ALA A 297 2.54 -3.38 -13.22
C ALA A 297 3.10 -3.32 -11.79
N GLN A 298 3.94 -2.31 -11.54
CA GLN A 298 4.53 -2.02 -10.24
C GLN A 298 3.41 -1.89 -9.17
N PRO A 299 3.55 -2.53 -8.00
CA PRO A 299 2.68 -2.28 -6.85
C PRO A 299 2.60 -0.80 -6.51
N GLN A 300 1.38 -0.29 -6.36
CA GLN A 300 1.09 1.11 -6.05
C GLN A 300 0.55 1.26 -4.63
N ASN A 301 0.44 2.51 -4.16
CA ASN A 301 -0.16 2.84 -2.87
C ASN A 301 0.46 2.07 -1.69
N LEU A 302 1.78 1.88 -1.71
CA LEU A 302 2.52 1.31 -0.59
C LEU A 302 2.32 2.20 0.65
N LYS A 303 1.91 1.62 1.76
CA LYS A 303 1.64 2.32 3.01
C LYS A 303 2.14 1.51 4.20
N TYR A 304 2.82 2.18 5.13
CA TYR A 304 3.14 1.62 6.44
C TYR A 304 2.16 2.20 7.47
N THR A 305 1.43 1.32 8.14
CA THR A 305 0.46 1.67 9.20
C THR A 305 0.79 0.89 10.46
N VAL A 306 0.53 1.48 11.62
CA VAL A 306 0.77 0.81 12.90
C VAL A 306 -0.55 0.23 13.42
N GLU A 307 -0.51 -1.03 13.88
CA GLU A 307 -1.61 -1.75 14.51
C GLU A 307 -1.28 -1.89 16.00
N GLU A 308 -2.06 -1.23 16.87
CA GLU A 308 -1.94 -1.36 18.32
C GLU A 308 -2.71 -2.60 18.80
N ILE A 309 -1.98 -3.62 19.27
CA ILE A 309 -2.55 -4.80 19.94
C ILE A 309 -1.97 -4.89 21.35
N GLY A 310 -2.66 -4.26 22.31
CA GLY A 310 -2.21 -4.20 23.70
C GLY A 310 -0.94 -3.38 23.87
N GLN A 311 0.13 -3.99 24.40
CA GLN A 311 1.43 -3.32 24.62
C GLN A 311 2.47 -3.59 23.53
N VAL A 312 2.12 -4.30 22.45
CA VAL A 312 3.05 -4.61 21.35
C VAL A 312 2.66 -3.83 20.11
N VAL A 313 3.54 -2.90 19.72
CA VAL A 313 3.39 -2.08 18.52
C VAL A 313 3.81 -2.91 17.30
N GLN A 314 2.86 -3.28 16.42
CA GLN A 314 3.14 -4.03 15.19
C GLN A 314 2.95 -3.14 13.96
N GLY A 315 3.89 -3.22 13.01
CA GLY A 315 3.76 -2.51 11.74
C GLY A 315 3.09 -3.37 10.67
N ILE A 316 2.12 -2.83 9.95
CA ILE A 316 1.58 -3.41 8.72
C ILE A 316 2.12 -2.62 7.54
N LEU A 317 2.77 -3.30 6.61
CA LEU A 317 3.03 -2.80 5.26
C LEU A 317 1.92 -3.29 4.34
N SER A 318 1.21 -2.40 3.66
CA SER A 318 0.19 -2.71 2.66
C SER A 318 0.47 -2.02 1.32
N TRP A 319 -0.12 -2.53 0.24
CA TRP A 319 0.02 -2.02 -1.14
C TRP A 319 -1.18 -2.44 -1.99
N GLN A 320 -1.22 -2.01 -3.25
CA GLN A 320 -2.20 -2.42 -4.24
C GLN A 320 -1.52 -3.03 -5.47
N ASN A 321 -2.00 -4.21 -5.86
CA ASN A 321 -1.56 -4.90 -7.08
C ASN A 321 -2.39 -4.41 -8.27
N ILE A 322 -1.75 -4.20 -9.43
CA ILE A 322 -2.45 -3.88 -10.68
C ILE A 322 -2.33 -5.08 -11.63
N GLY A 323 -3.47 -5.68 -11.95
CA GLY A 323 -3.56 -6.91 -12.74
C GLY A 323 -3.50 -8.19 -11.88
N GLN A 324 -3.35 -9.34 -12.53
CA GLN A 324 -3.29 -10.63 -11.84
C GLN A 324 -1.89 -10.91 -11.29
N VAL A 325 -1.80 -10.96 -9.97
CA VAL A 325 -0.58 -11.25 -9.19
C VAL A 325 -0.83 -12.50 -8.35
N VAL A 326 0.14 -13.42 -8.33
CA VAL A 326 0.09 -14.64 -7.48
C VAL A 326 0.70 -14.36 -6.12
N TYR A 327 1.83 -13.66 -6.10
CA TYR A 327 2.48 -13.23 -4.87
C TYR A 327 3.33 -12.00 -5.11
N ASN A 328 3.66 -11.33 -4.02
CA ASN A 328 4.55 -10.18 -3.95
C ASN A 328 5.81 -10.57 -3.18
N LYS A 329 6.98 -10.20 -3.66
CA LYS A 329 8.22 -10.23 -2.88
C LYS A 329 8.33 -8.92 -2.13
N VAL A 330 8.24 -8.95 -0.82
CA VAL A 330 8.50 -7.80 0.05
C VAL A 330 9.93 -7.91 0.57
N ILE A 331 10.72 -6.87 0.38
CA ILE A 331 12.12 -6.78 0.81
C ILE A 331 12.27 -5.52 1.65
N ILE A 332 12.67 -5.66 2.92
CA ILE A 332 12.99 -4.52 3.79
C ILE A 332 14.51 -4.37 3.82
N ARG A 333 15.02 -3.17 3.54
CA ARG A 333 16.44 -2.81 3.64
C ARG A 333 16.65 -1.73 4.71
N ARG A 334 17.75 -1.81 5.47
CA ARG A 334 18.25 -0.79 6.42
C ARG A 334 19.62 -0.34 5.93
N ASN A 335 19.83 0.96 5.71
CA ASN A 335 21.08 1.50 5.14
C ASN A 335 21.55 0.73 3.88
N GLY A 336 20.60 0.39 2.99
CA GLY A 336 20.85 -0.39 1.77
C GLY A 336 21.01 -1.90 1.95
N GLN A 337 21.27 -2.41 3.16
CA GLN A 337 21.39 -3.85 3.43
C GLN A 337 20.02 -4.49 3.68
N MET A 338 19.76 -5.64 3.05
CA MET A 338 18.53 -6.42 3.27
C MET A 338 18.47 -6.96 4.70
N VAL A 339 17.41 -6.61 5.44
CA VAL A 339 17.17 -7.06 6.83
C VAL A 339 15.99 -8.02 6.97
N MET A 340 15.05 -8.00 6.02
CA MET A 340 13.92 -8.94 5.97
C MET A 340 13.51 -9.16 4.51
N SER A 341 13.08 -10.39 4.18
CA SER A 341 12.45 -10.71 2.90
C SER A 341 11.35 -11.74 3.12
N VAL A 342 10.17 -11.52 2.51
CA VAL A 342 8.98 -12.37 2.65
C VAL A 342 8.20 -12.40 1.34
N GLN A 343 7.74 -13.60 0.95
CA GLN A 343 6.78 -13.77 -0.16
C GLN A 343 5.36 -13.73 0.39
N VAL A 344 4.50 -12.93 -0.24
CA VAL A 344 3.18 -12.58 0.28
C VAL A 344 2.14 -12.75 -0.83
N PRO A 345 1.21 -13.74 -0.75
CA PRO A 345 0.16 -13.91 -1.75
C PRO A 345 -0.90 -12.79 -1.70
N GLY A 346 -1.03 -12.11 -0.55
CA GLY A 346 -1.91 -10.97 -0.36
C GLY A 346 -1.31 -9.62 -0.77
N THR A 347 -1.98 -8.56 -0.32
CA THR A 347 -1.65 -7.14 -0.53
C THR A 347 -1.12 -6.44 0.72
N PHE A 348 -0.81 -7.19 1.78
CA PHE A 348 -0.21 -6.66 3.00
C PHE A 348 0.60 -7.73 3.75
N THR A 349 1.56 -7.29 4.58
CA THR A 349 2.31 -8.13 5.50
C THR A 349 2.59 -7.42 6.81
N ARG A 350 2.76 -8.18 7.90
CA ARG A 350 3.15 -7.64 9.21
C ARG A 350 4.67 -7.65 9.35
N LEU A 351 5.24 -6.50 9.69
CA LEU A 351 6.66 -6.28 9.96
C LEU A 351 6.89 -6.28 11.47
N ASN A 352 7.53 -7.34 11.95
CA ASN A 352 7.80 -7.60 13.36
C ASN A 352 9.32 -7.71 13.62
N GLY A 353 9.78 -7.30 14.80
CA GLY A 353 11.17 -7.47 15.24
C GLY A 353 12.20 -6.52 14.63
N LEU A 354 11.77 -5.48 13.90
CA LEU A 354 12.64 -4.43 13.40
C LEU A 354 13.02 -3.45 14.54
N PRO A 355 14.32 -3.20 14.82
CA PRO A 355 14.75 -2.20 15.81
C PRO A 355 14.45 -0.76 15.35
N LYS A 356 14.60 0.22 16.24
CA LYS A 356 14.41 1.63 15.90
C LYS A 356 15.46 2.13 14.91
N ASP A 357 15.04 2.41 13.68
CA ASP A 357 15.81 3.05 12.60
C ASP A 357 14.87 3.41 11.42
N THR A 358 15.44 3.97 10.34
CA THR A 358 14.81 4.14 9.03
C THR A 358 15.05 2.93 8.12
N TYR A 359 14.02 2.56 7.37
CA TYR A 359 13.96 1.38 6.50
C TYR A 359 13.37 1.73 5.14
N THR A 360 13.73 0.95 4.12
CA THR A 360 13.08 1.00 2.80
C THR A 360 12.42 -0.34 2.51
N ALA A 361 11.11 -0.32 2.27
CA ALA A 361 10.33 -1.43 1.75
C ALA A 361 10.32 -1.39 0.22
N HIS A 362 10.64 -2.53 -0.38
CA HIS A 362 10.60 -2.77 -1.82
C HIS A 362 9.62 -3.91 -2.07
N VAL A 363 8.57 -3.68 -2.86
CA VAL A 363 7.52 -4.66 -3.16
C VAL A 363 7.49 -4.95 -4.66
N ILE A 364 7.74 -6.20 -5.03
CA ILE A 364 7.79 -6.67 -6.42
C ILE A 364 6.64 -7.65 -6.63
N ALA A 365 5.71 -7.33 -7.53
CA ALA A 365 4.62 -8.24 -7.89
C ALA A 365 5.08 -9.30 -8.89
N VAL A 366 4.58 -10.53 -8.72
CA VAL A 366 4.85 -11.68 -9.58
C VAL A 366 3.55 -12.31 -10.06
N ASN A 367 3.35 -12.42 -11.37
CA ASN A 367 2.15 -13.04 -11.96
C ASN A 367 2.25 -14.58 -12.05
N GLN A 368 1.19 -15.23 -12.55
CA GLN A 368 1.15 -16.70 -12.74
C GLN A 368 2.25 -17.26 -13.66
N MET A 369 2.88 -16.39 -14.45
CA MET A 369 3.90 -16.76 -15.43
C MET A 369 5.32 -16.45 -14.92
N GLY A 370 5.46 -16.00 -13.68
CA GLY A 370 6.75 -15.68 -13.07
C GLY A 370 7.37 -14.35 -13.51
N ALA A 371 6.66 -13.52 -14.27
CA ALA A 371 7.14 -12.19 -14.64
C ALA A 371 7.10 -11.25 -13.43
N GLU A 372 8.19 -10.51 -13.22
CA GLU A 372 8.35 -9.57 -12.10
C GLU A 372 8.04 -8.13 -12.55
N SER A 373 7.41 -7.36 -11.66
CA SER A 373 7.25 -5.92 -11.84
C SER A 373 8.54 -5.15 -11.52
N PRO A 374 8.65 -3.85 -11.87
CA PRO A 374 9.54 -2.93 -11.17
C PRO A 374 9.29 -2.93 -9.65
N GLU A 375 10.28 -2.56 -8.84
CA GLU A 375 10.13 -2.48 -7.38
C GLU A 375 9.26 -1.27 -6.97
N GLY A 376 8.12 -1.52 -6.32
CA GLY A 376 7.36 -0.49 -5.61
C GLY A 376 8.14 -0.06 -4.38
N TYR A 377 8.38 1.24 -4.22
CA TYR A 377 9.24 1.80 -3.16
C TYR A 377 8.44 2.50 -2.06
N LEU A 378 8.77 2.24 -0.80
CA LEU A 378 8.33 3.03 0.34
C LEU A 378 9.45 3.13 1.38
N GLU A 379 9.79 4.34 1.80
CA GLU A 379 10.63 4.57 2.98
C GLU A 379 9.75 4.70 4.23
N PHE A 380 10.18 4.16 5.37
CA PHE A 380 9.45 4.28 6.65
C PHE A 380 10.41 4.18 7.84
N SER A 381 10.11 4.85 8.95
CA SER A 381 10.93 4.83 10.16
C SER A 381 10.18 4.31 11.37
N ILE A 382 10.92 3.69 12.29
CA ILE A 382 10.41 3.07 13.52
C ILE A 382 10.99 3.81 14.73
N GLU A 383 10.82 5.13 14.75
CA GLU A 383 11.37 6.00 15.79
C GLU A 383 10.35 7.04 16.27
N ALA A 384 10.65 7.68 17.39
CA ALA A 384 9.87 8.83 17.85
C ALA A 384 10.01 9.96 16.81
N PRO A 385 8.93 10.67 16.47
CA PRO A 385 8.96 11.64 15.39
C PRO A 385 9.79 12.86 15.78
N PRO A 386 10.30 13.63 14.80
CA PRO A 386 10.91 14.93 15.08
C PRO A 386 9.86 15.91 15.63
N PRO A 387 10.28 16.93 16.42
CA PRO A 387 9.40 18.01 16.84
C PRO A 387 8.84 18.78 15.63
N PRO A 388 7.70 19.49 15.78
CA PRO A 388 7.19 20.37 14.74
C PRO A 388 8.28 21.35 14.30
N SER A 389 8.47 21.53 12.98
CA SER A 389 9.48 22.46 12.46
C SER A 389 9.06 23.91 12.67
N HIS A 390 7.77 24.16 12.54
CA HIS A 390 7.09 25.40 12.90
C HIS A 390 5.60 25.11 13.08
N VAL A 391 4.85 26.10 13.52
CA VAL A 391 3.38 26.03 13.65
C VAL A 391 2.82 27.28 12.97
N ASP A 392 2.02 27.10 11.92
CA ASP A 392 1.27 28.21 11.35
C ASP A 392 0.16 28.60 12.33
N ILE A 393 -0.07 29.91 12.49
CA ILE A 393 -1.07 30.46 13.40
C ILE A 393 -2.08 31.22 12.54
N GLU A 394 -3.30 30.68 12.43
CA GLU A 394 -4.42 31.34 11.78
C GLU A 394 -5.27 32.06 12.84
N GLN A 395 -5.53 33.34 12.63
CA GLN A 395 -6.34 34.17 13.52
C GLN A 395 -7.83 33.95 13.24
N GLY A 396 -8.65 33.95 14.29
CA GLY A 396 -10.10 33.94 14.22
C GLY A 396 -10.73 34.90 15.23
N PHE A 397 -12.03 35.17 15.10
CA PHE A 397 -12.72 36.05 16.04
C PHE A 397 -12.76 35.43 17.45
N PHE A 398 -12.01 36.03 18.38
CA PHE A 398 -11.77 35.50 19.73
C PHE A 398 -11.25 34.05 19.72
N ALA A 399 -10.48 33.69 18.69
CA ALA A 399 -10.00 32.34 18.48
C ALA A 399 -8.63 32.33 17.80
N VAL A 400 -7.88 31.27 18.02
CA VAL A 400 -6.62 31.01 17.30
C VAL A 400 -6.56 29.54 16.91
N THR A 401 -6.25 29.28 15.65
CA THR A 401 -6.02 27.93 15.11
C THR A 401 -4.53 27.70 14.92
N MET A 402 -4.01 26.66 15.56
CA MET A 402 -2.63 26.19 15.40
C MET A 402 -2.59 25.07 14.39
N ILE A 403 -1.69 25.18 13.41
CA ILE A 403 -1.49 24.20 12.33
C ILE A 403 -0.01 23.79 12.35
N PRO A 404 0.38 22.78 13.14
CA PRO A 404 1.75 22.33 13.21
C PRO A 404 2.23 21.73 11.89
N ARG A 405 3.47 22.04 11.52
CA ARG A 405 4.13 21.55 10.31
C ARG A 405 5.37 20.74 10.66
N LEU A 406 5.74 19.83 9.76
CA LEU A 406 6.96 19.03 9.84
C LEU A 406 7.83 19.37 8.63
N ALA A 407 9.14 19.51 8.84
CA ALA A 407 10.09 19.81 7.77
C ALA A 407 10.31 18.63 6.80
N ALA A 408 9.91 17.42 7.20
CA ALA A 408 9.98 16.21 6.39
C ALA A 408 8.59 15.56 6.34
N ILE A 409 8.27 14.94 5.19
CA ILE A 409 7.09 14.09 5.06
C ILE A 409 7.35 12.81 5.88
N THR A 410 6.64 12.66 6.99
CA THR A 410 6.74 11.47 7.84
C THR A 410 5.82 10.38 7.32
N ASN A 411 6.40 9.23 6.95
CA ASN A 411 5.68 8.13 6.27
C ASN A 411 4.91 7.21 7.24
N VAL A 412 4.71 7.67 8.47
CA VAL A 412 3.95 7.04 9.56
C VAL A 412 2.83 8.02 9.95
N SER A 413 1.68 7.51 10.40
CA SER A 413 0.57 8.36 10.85
C SER A 413 0.93 9.16 12.12
N THR A 414 1.49 10.35 11.93
CA THR A 414 1.82 11.32 12.99
C THR A 414 0.63 12.20 13.32
N GLN A 415 0.41 12.43 14.62
CA GLN A 415 -0.51 13.45 15.13
C GLN A 415 0.27 14.44 16.02
N PHE A 416 -0.36 15.53 16.43
CA PHE A 416 0.20 16.50 17.36
C PHE A 416 -0.56 16.48 18.67
N ASP A 417 0.16 16.52 19.79
CA ASP A 417 -0.35 16.55 21.16
C ASP A 417 -0.24 18.00 21.67
N PHE A 418 -1.39 18.61 21.97
CA PHE A 418 -1.53 20.04 22.24
C PHE A 418 -1.71 20.31 23.74
N TRP A 419 -0.89 21.20 24.27
CA TRP A 419 -0.92 21.65 25.67
C TRP A 419 -0.89 23.18 25.73
N THR A 420 -1.48 23.77 26.75
CA THR A 420 -1.50 25.23 26.97
C THR A 420 -1.30 25.58 28.44
N SER A 421 -0.54 26.65 28.72
CA SER A 421 -0.44 27.26 30.05
C SER A 421 -1.25 28.56 30.17
N GLY A 422 -2.14 28.82 29.21
CA GLY A 422 -2.85 30.10 29.11
C GLY A 422 -1.88 31.24 28.82
N GLU A 423 -2.02 32.35 29.53
CA GLU A 423 -1.20 33.56 29.33
C GLU A 423 0.15 33.52 30.09
N ALA A 424 0.36 32.52 30.94
CA ALA A 424 1.57 32.38 31.75
C ALA A 424 2.62 31.53 31.03
N LYS A 425 3.71 32.15 30.56
CA LYS A 425 4.84 31.43 29.95
C LYS A 425 5.54 30.50 30.95
N LEU A 426 5.82 29.26 30.53
CA LEU A 426 6.62 28.29 31.30
C LEU A 426 8.14 28.59 31.19
N PRO A 427 8.96 28.17 32.18
CA PRO A 427 10.40 28.46 32.18
C PRO A 427 11.20 27.68 31.12
N ASP A 428 10.73 26.50 30.70
CA ASP A 428 11.34 25.66 29.67
C ASP A 428 10.29 24.73 29.01
N THR A 429 10.68 24.09 27.90
CA THR A 429 9.83 23.13 27.15
C THR A 429 10.13 21.66 27.47
N SER A 430 10.77 21.36 28.61
CA SER A 430 11.00 19.97 29.02
C SER A 430 9.69 19.26 29.36
N THR A 431 9.63 17.97 29.08
CA THR A 431 8.41 17.16 29.30
C THR A 431 7.90 17.26 30.73
N SER A 432 8.78 17.24 31.74
CA SER A 432 8.40 17.39 33.15
C SER A 432 7.83 18.76 33.49
N THR A 433 8.32 19.83 32.87
CA THR A 433 7.84 21.19 33.11
C THR A 433 6.47 21.39 32.47
N VAL A 434 6.32 20.98 31.20
CA VAL A 434 5.04 21.11 30.46
C VAL A 434 3.96 20.22 31.07
N GLU A 435 4.22 18.92 31.26
CA GLU A 435 3.21 17.98 31.78
C GLU A 435 2.82 18.23 33.25
N GLY A 436 3.65 18.99 34.00
CA GLY A 436 3.37 19.39 35.38
C GLY A 436 2.71 20.76 35.56
N ASN A 437 2.73 21.64 34.55
CA ASN A 437 2.30 23.05 34.70
C ASN A 437 1.40 23.57 33.56
N ALA A 438 1.20 22.81 32.48
CA ALA A 438 0.24 23.12 31.42
C ALA A 438 -0.96 22.15 31.44
N SER A 439 -2.10 22.62 30.95
CA SER A 439 -3.27 21.78 30.66
C SER A 439 -3.07 21.05 29.33
N ARG A 440 -3.44 19.77 29.29
CA ARG A 440 -3.50 18.98 28.06
C ARG A 440 -4.87 19.14 27.41
N GLU A 441 -4.90 19.68 26.20
CA GLU A 441 -6.14 19.98 25.48
C GLU A 441 -6.59 18.79 24.62
N GLY A 442 -5.66 18.15 23.91
CA GLY A 442 -5.98 16.97 23.12
C GLY A 442 -4.94 16.61 22.07
N VAL A 443 -5.36 15.74 21.14
CA VAL A 443 -4.55 15.26 20.01
C VAL A 443 -5.29 15.54 18.72
N GLY A 444 -4.58 16.04 17.70
CA GLY A 444 -5.16 16.34 16.39
C GLY A 444 -4.11 16.65 15.33
N THR A 445 -4.56 17.02 14.13
CA THR A 445 -3.70 17.61 13.09
C THR A 445 -3.60 19.12 13.19
N THR A 446 -4.61 19.75 13.79
CA THR A 446 -4.72 21.17 14.11
C THR A 446 -5.46 21.31 15.44
N TRP A 447 -5.40 22.47 16.07
CA TRP A 447 -6.20 22.78 17.25
C TRP A 447 -6.71 24.22 17.21
N THR A 448 -8.01 24.42 17.45
CA THR A 448 -8.62 25.76 17.52
C THR A 448 -9.04 26.04 18.95
N SER A 449 -8.42 27.03 19.56
CA SER A 449 -8.84 27.56 20.86
C SER A 449 -9.78 28.75 20.65
N ASN A 450 -10.87 28.81 21.43
CA ASN A 450 -11.96 29.78 21.28
C ASN A 450 -12.15 30.57 22.59
N GLN A 451 -12.92 31.66 22.53
CA GLN A 451 -13.21 32.54 23.68
C GLN A 451 -11.95 33.24 24.26
N LEU A 452 -10.93 33.44 23.42
CA LEU A 452 -9.67 34.11 23.77
C LEU A 452 -9.84 35.64 23.82
N GLN A 453 -9.09 36.31 24.69
CA GLN A 453 -9.11 37.77 24.79
C GLN A 453 -8.20 38.40 23.71
N ALA A 454 -8.74 39.38 22.98
CA ALA A 454 -7.99 40.06 21.93
C ALA A 454 -6.88 40.95 22.53
N GLY A 455 -5.69 40.88 21.96
CA GLY A 455 -4.48 41.55 22.45
C GLY A 455 -3.66 40.71 23.45
N HIS A 456 -4.15 39.54 23.87
CA HIS A 456 -3.47 38.64 24.80
C HIS A 456 -2.69 37.55 24.05
N THR A 457 -1.53 37.17 24.59
CA THR A 457 -0.69 36.08 24.07
C THR A 457 -0.89 34.83 24.92
N TYR A 458 -1.34 33.75 24.29
CA TYR A 458 -1.50 32.44 24.91
C TYR A 458 -0.33 31.53 24.54
N TYR A 459 0.29 30.89 25.52
CA TYR A 459 1.46 30.03 25.33
C TYR A 459 1.03 28.57 25.16
N TRP A 460 1.36 28.02 24.00
CA TRP A 460 1.09 26.64 23.64
C TRP A 460 2.37 25.82 23.56
N TYR A 461 2.26 24.56 23.95
CA TYR A 461 3.37 23.59 23.93
C TYR A 461 2.90 22.39 23.11
N ILE A 462 3.52 22.22 21.94
CA ILE A 462 3.07 21.24 20.95
C ILE A 462 4.21 20.27 20.65
N ARG A 463 3.90 18.97 20.66
CA ARG A 463 4.84 17.91 20.26
C ARG A 463 4.20 16.99 19.23
N THR A 464 5.04 16.41 18.37
CA THR A 464 4.62 15.37 17.44
C THR A 464 4.56 14.04 18.18
N ILE A 465 3.53 13.23 17.92
CA ILE A 465 3.41 11.87 18.44
C ILE A 465 3.17 10.86 17.32
N ASN A 466 3.72 9.67 17.49
CA ASN A 466 3.36 8.47 16.74
C ASN A 466 3.35 7.26 17.70
N ALA A 467 2.98 6.08 17.21
CA ALA A 467 2.93 4.86 18.00
C ALA A 467 4.29 4.35 18.54
N PHE A 468 5.42 4.99 18.18
CA PHE A 468 6.78 4.64 18.64
C PHE A 468 7.37 5.64 19.65
N GLY A 469 6.67 6.76 19.90
CA GLY A 469 7.02 7.76 20.92
C GLY A 469 6.53 9.17 20.60
N ALA A 470 6.91 10.10 21.48
CA ALA A 470 6.65 11.52 21.36
C ALA A 470 7.95 12.32 21.16
N SER A 471 7.88 13.44 20.45
CA SER A 471 8.98 14.39 20.31
C SER A 471 9.14 15.27 21.55
N ALA A 472 10.18 16.10 21.57
CA ALA A 472 10.24 17.26 22.48
C ALA A 472 9.12 18.27 22.16
N PHE A 473 8.73 19.08 23.15
CA PHE A 473 7.78 20.18 22.96
C PHE A 473 8.43 21.40 22.30
N VAL A 474 7.66 22.05 21.44
CA VAL A 474 7.94 23.37 20.87
C VAL A 474 6.99 24.38 21.51
N GLU A 475 7.53 25.51 21.99
CA GLU A 475 6.73 26.64 22.47
C GLU A 475 6.20 27.45 21.27
N VAL A 476 4.91 27.79 21.33
CA VAL A 476 4.20 28.58 20.33
C VAL A 476 3.46 29.72 21.04
N PRO A 477 3.99 30.95 21.02
CA PRO A 477 3.29 32.12 21.54
C PRO A 477 2.20 32.56 20.53
N ALA A 478 0.94 32.30 20.86
CA ALA A 478 -0.22 32.64 20.06
C ALA A 478 -0.86 33.96 20.55
N LEU A 479 -0.48 35.07 19.93
CA LEU A 479 -1.19 36.34 20.09
C LEU A 479 -2.58 36.22 19.45
N CYS A 480 -3.65 36.40 20.22
CA CYS A 480 -5.00 36.55 19.66
C CYS A 480 -5.15 38.01 19.18
N SER A 481 -5.01 38.27 17.87
CA SER A 481 -5.09 39.61 17.29
C SER A 481 -6.36 39.79 16.47
N MET A 482 -7.14 40.84 16.74
CA MET A 482 -8.20 41.28 15.83
C MET A 482 -7.63 42.29 14.82
N ASP A 483 -7.66 41.96 13.53
CA ASP A 483 -7.74 43.02 12.52
C ASP A 483 -9.18 43.54 12.52
N THR A 484 -9.34 44.78 12.96
CA THR A 484 -10.66 45.42 13.09
C THR A 484 -11.25 45.89 11.76
N GLY A 485 -10.49 45.82 10.65
CA GLY A 485 -10.95 46.20 9.32
C GLY A 485 -12.09 45.30 8.83
N GLU A 486 -11.82 44.00 8.68
CA GLU A 486 -12.80 43.04 8.15
C GLU A 486 -13.96 42.76 9.11
N LEU A 487 -13.76 42.98 10.43
CA LEU A 487 -14.81 42.85 11.43
C LEU A 487 -15.98 43.81 11.18
N MET A 488 -15.69 45.05 10.76
CA MET A 488 -16.72 46.06 10.53
C MET A 488 -17.63 45.66 9.36
N ASP A 489 -17.03 45.24 8.25
CA ASP A 489 -17.76 44.80 7.05
C ASP A 489 -18.59 43.53 7.33
N LEU A 490 -18.09 42.60 8.15
CA LEU A 490 -18.83 41.41 8.57
C LEU A 490 -19.99 41.72 9.52
N ILE A 491 -19.82 42.66 10.46
CA ILE A 491 -20.89 43.13 11.35
C ILE A 491 -21.95 43.87 10.54
N ASP A 492 -21.53 44.74 9.61
CA ASP A 492 -22.43 45.48 8.73
C ASP A 492 -23.22 44.55 7.82
N ASP A 493 -22.57 43.59 7.13
CA ASP A 493 -23.24 42.53 6.36
C ASP A 493 -24.28 41.76 7.23
N GLY A 494 -23.91 41.42 8.46
CA GLY A 494 -24.79 40.77 9.43
C GLY A 494 -25.89 41.66 10.04
N ILE A 495 -25.85 42.98 9.85
CA ILE A 495 -26.94 43.93 10.15
C ILE A 495 -27.78 44.16 8.89
N GLN A 496 -27.16 44.38 7.74
CA GLN A 496 -27.82 44.56 6.46
C GLN A 496 -28.73 43.37 6.11
N LYS A 497 -28.34 42.14 6.46
CA LYS A 497 -29.16 40.93 6.28
C LYS A 497 -30.34 40.77 7.25
N SER A 498 -30.46 41.61 8.28
CA SER A 498 -31.60 41.57 9.22
C SER A 498 -32.86 42.20 8.63
N ASP A 499 -34.03 41.70 9.02
CA ASP A 499 -35.29 42.32 8.61
C ASP A 499 -35.45 43.74 9.19
N ALA A 500 -34.87 44.04 10.35
CA ALA A 500 -34.83 45.41 10.88
C ALA A 500 -34.17 46.37 9.89
N PHE A 501 -33.08 45.97 9.24
CA PHE A 501 -32.41 46.80 8.24
C PHE A 501 -33.17 46.83 6.91
N GLN A 502 -33.65 45.69 6.39
CA GLN A 502 -34.36 45.65 5.11
C GLN A 502 -35.66 46.47 5.14
N ASN A 503 -36.51 46.29 6.17
CA ASN A 503 -37.74 47.08 6.29
C ASN A 503 -37.45 48.60 6.43
N VAL A 504 -36.34 48.99 7.07
CA VAL A 504 -35.92 50.42 7.16
C VAL A 504 -35.36 50.94 5.84
N LYS A 505 -34.61 50.12 5.11
CA LYS A 505 -34.00 50.42 3.80
C LYS A 505 -35.03 50.68 2.71
N ASP A 506 -36.14 49.94 2.71
CA ASP A 506 -37.28 50.18 1.80
C ASP A 506 -37.91 51.58 2.04
N GLY A 507 -37.83 52.06 3.28
CA GLY A 507 -38.28 53.39 3.69
C GLY A 507 -39.80 53.53 3.70
N VAL A 508 -40.31 54.76 3.51
CA VAL A 508 -41.76 54.98 3.51
C VAL A 508 -42.38 54.57 2.18
N ASP A 509 -43.42 53.74 2.19
CA ASP A 509 -44.23 53.44 1.00
C ASP A 509 -45.39 54.43 0.91
N THR A 510 -45.58 55.02 -0.27
CA THR A 510 -46.61 56.03 -0.57
C THR A 510 -47.67 55.54 -1.54
N ASN A 511 -47.60 54.28 -2.00
CA ASN A 511 -48.55 53.67 -2.94
C ASN A 511 -49.64 52.89 -2.19
N LEU A 512 -50.51 53.61 -1.49
CA LEU A 512 -51.58 53.05 -0.66
C LEU A 512 -52.55 52.17 -1.46
N GLU A 513 -52.84 52.53 -2.71
CA GLU A 513 -53.66 51.76 -3.63
C GLU A 513 -53.03 50.39 -3.91
N GLY A 514 -51.74 50.35 -4.29
CA GLY A 514 -51.01 49.10 -4.52
C GLY A 514 -50.87 48.23 -3.26
N ILE A 515 -50.72 48.84 -2.09
CA ILE A 515 -50.72 48.13 -0.79
C ILE A 515 -52.11 47.50 -0.54
N MET A 516 -53.18 48.23 -0.77
CA MET A 516 -54.56 47.77 -0.59
C MET A 516 -54.88 46.59 -1.52
N GLU A 517 -54.57 46.71 -2.82
CA GLU A 517 -54.76 45.63 -3.79
C GLU A 517 -53.98 44.37 -3.42
N ASN A 518 -52.68 44.51 -3.10
CA ASN A 518 -51.84 43.38 -2.71
C ASN A 518 -52.29 42.75 -1.37
N SER A 519 -52.75 43.54 -0.40
CA SER A 519 -53.28 43.03 0.86
C SER A 519 -54.56 42.22 0.64
N LEU A 520 -55.50 42.74 -0.14
CA LEU A 520 -56.76 42.05 -0.43
C LEU A 520 -56.54 40.77 -1.24
N ALA A 521 -55.57 40.76 -2.16
CA ALA A 521 -55.16 39.58 -2.90
C ALA A 521 -54.56 38.47 -2.01
N ASN A 522 -53.85 38.84 -0.93
CA ASN A 522 -53.25 37.92 0.03
C ASN A 522 -54.13 37.64 1.26
N HIS A 523 -55.46 37.77 1.13
CA HIS A 523 -56.45 37.52 2.20
C HIS A 523 -56.31 38.38 3.47
N GLY A 524 -55.59 39.51 3.40
CA GLY A 524 -55.50 40.49 4.47
C GLY A 524 -56.77 41.34 4.61
N THR A 525 -57.04 41.84 5.81
CA THR A 525 -58.11 42.80 6.09
C THR A 525 -57.57 44.23 5.98
N VAL A 526 -58.30 45.11 5.29
CA VAL A 526 -57.91 46.50 5.08
C VAL A 526 -58.99 47.45 5.62
N GLU A 527 -58.59 48.39 6.46
CA GLU A 527 -59.40 49.51 6.94
C GLU A 527 -58.82 50.81 6.37
N HIS A 528 -59.57 51.52 5.52
CA HIS A 528 -59.14 52.75 4.86
C HIS A 528 -60.07 53.91 5.18
N GLN A 529 -59.50 55.03 5.62
CA GLN A 529 -60.20 56.30 5.79
C GLN A 529 -59.43 57.38 5.02
N TYR A 530 -60.12 58.11 4.14
CA TYR A 530 -59.51 59.21 3.40
C TYR A 530 -60.45 60.39 3.22
N GLN A 531 -59.87 61.55 2.92
CA GLN A 531 -60.59 62.77 2.52
C GLN A 531 -59.81 63.48 1.42
N GLN A 532 -60.50 63.96 0.39
CA GLN A 532 -59.90 64.66 -0.74
C GLN A 532 -60.62 65.97 -1.07
N TYR A 533 -59.84 67.00 -1.40
CA TYR A 533 -60.32 68.29 -1.91
C TYR A 533 -59.38 68.78 -3.01
N GLY A 534 -59.79 68.58 -4.28
CA GLY A 534 -58.95 68.83 -5.44
C GLY A 534 -57.69 67.95 -5.42
N GLU A 535 -56.53 68.59 -5.48
CA GLU A 535 -55.21 67.95 -5.41
C GLU A 535 -54.73 67.69 -3.97
N VAL A 536 -55.47 68.13 -2.94
CA VAL A 536 -55.16 67.84 -1.53
C VAL A 536 -55.85 66.55 -1.12
N ARG A 537 -55.12 65.59 -0.56
CA ARG A 537 -55.66 64.32 -0.07
C ARG A 537 -54.96 63.92 1.24
N ALA A 538 -55.71 63.32 2.16
CA ALA A 538 -55.18 62.73 3.38
C ALA A 538 -55.80 61.34 3.61
N ASP A 539 -54.99 60.39 4.05
CA ASP A 539 -55.30 58.97 4.14
C ASP A 539 -54.77 58.37 5.46
N ILE A 540 -55.56 57.47 6.04
CA ILE A 540 -55.16 56.54 7.09
C ILE A 540 -55.55 55.14 6.60
N LEU A 541 -54.58 54.22 6.57
CA LEU A 541 -54.77 52.84 6.14
C LEU A 541 -54.24 51.90 7.22
N VAL A 542 -55.03 50.90 7.60
CA VAL A 542 -54.59 49.82 8.51
C VAL A 542 -54.80 48.49 7.80
N VAL A 543 -53.72 47.71 7.70
CA VAL A 543 -53.67 46.38 7.10
C VAL A 543 -53.41 45.35 8.21
N LYS A 544 -54.22 44.30 8.25
CA LYS A 544 -54.17 43.23 9.27
C LYS A 544 -54.16 41.88 8.56
N THR A 545 -53.13 41.07 8.80
CA THR A 545 -53.01 39.71 8.23
C THR A 545 -52.72 38.72 9.34
N THR A 546 -53.46 37.62 9.39
CA THR A 546 -53.23 36.52 10.35
C THR A 546 -53.32 35.19 9.63
N VAL A 547 -52.29 34.36 9.74
CA VAL A 547 -52.22 33.04 9.11
C VAL A 547 -51.93 31.98 10.18
N ALA A 548 -52.59 30.84 10.09
CA ALA A 548 -52.32 29.67 10.91
C ALA A 548 -52.47 28.41 10.04
N THR A 549 -51.36 27.71 9.78
CA THR A 549 -51.31 26.42 9.08
C THR A 549 -50.72 25.34 9.99
N ALA A 550 -50.40 24.15 9.46
CA ALA A 550 -49.66 23.14 10.22
C ALA A 550 -48.15 23.47 10.32
N GLU A 551 -47.68 24.40 9.50
CA GLU A 551 -46.28 24.76 9.30
C GLU A 551 -45.92 26.13 9.86
N GLN A 552 -46.86 27.09 9.90
CA GLN A 552 -46.59 28.47 10.27
C GLN A 552 -47.75 29.12 11.04
N GLY A 553 -47.41 29.97 12.02
CA GLY A 553 -48.30 30.99 12.60
C GLY A 553 -47.72 32.38 12.35
N LEU A 554 -48.50 33.27 11.72
CA LEU A 554 -48.09 34.65 11.38
C LEU A 554 -49.16 35.65 11.83
N ALA A 555 -48.72 36.77 12.41
CA ALA A 555 -49.53 37.95 12.68
C ALA A 555 -48.80 39.20 12.22
N ASP A 556 -49.36 39.88 11.21
CA ASP A 556 -48.86 41.11 10.62
C ASP A 556 -49.87 42.26 10.81
N LEU A 557 -49.36 43.42 11.22
CA LEU A 557 -50.11 44.67 11.37
C LEU A 557 -49.30 45.83 10.78
N SER A 558 -49.82 46.44 9.72
CA SER A 558 -49.23 47.64 9.11
C SER A 558 -50.21 48.81 9.20
N THR A 559 -49.71 49.99 9.60
CA THR A 559 -50.47 51.24 9.67
C THR A 559 -49.76 52.29 8.84
N TYR A 560 -50.50 53.00 8.00
CA TYR A 560 -50.01 54.05 7.12
C TYR A 560 -50.82 55.34 7.38
N VAL A 561 -50.13 56.47 7.47
CA VAL A 561 -50.72 57.80 7.57
C VAL A 561 -50.07 58.68 6.53
N GLN A 562 -50.83 59.18 5.57
CA GLN A 562 -50.33 59.98 4.44
C GLN A 562 -51.12 61.28 4.27
N ALA A 563 -50.42 62.33 3.87
CA ALA A 563 -51.02 63.56 3.38
C ALA A 563 -50.25 64.04 2.13
N GLN A 564 -50.97 64.48 1.10
CA GLN A 564 -50.39 64.90 -0.17
C GLN A 564 -51.08 66.15 -0.73
N ILE A 565 -50.34 66.91 -1.53
CA ILE A 565 -50.79 68.12 -2.23
C ILE A 565 -50.08 68.28 -3.58
N GLY A 566 -50.79 68.85 -4.54
CA GLY A 566 -50.30 69.16 -5.89
C GLY A 566 -50.55 68.04 -6.89
N PRO A 567 -50.25 68.26 -8.18
CA PRO A 567 -50.50 67.28 -9.23
C PRO A 567 -49.83 65.95 -8.91
N GLU A 568 -50.59 64.85 -9.02
CA GLU A 568 -50.13 63.48 -8.78
C GLU A 568 -49.39 63.26 -7.43
N GLY A 569 -49.70 64.07 -6.40
CA GLY A 569 -49.05 63.95 -5.09
C GLY A 569 -47.60 64.47 -5.06
N SER A 570 -47.25 65.38 -5.98
CA SER A 570 -45.91 66.01 -6.10
C SER A 570 -45.25 66.48 -4.80
N LEU A 571 -46.03 66.82 -3.76
CA LEU A 571 -45.57 66.82 -2.37
C LEU A 571 -46.42 65.85 -1.54
N THR A 572 -45.77 64.81 -1.00
CA THR A 572 -46.39 63.80 -0.12
C THR A 572 -45.58 63.67 1.17
N SER A 573 -46.26 63.54 2.31
CA SER A 573 -45.69 63.22 3.61
C SER A 573 -46.36 61.95 4.12
N ALA A 574 -45.58 60.96 4.53
CA ALA A 574 -46.09 59.66 4.97
C ALA A 574 -45.38 59.13 6.23
N VAL A 575 -46.10 58.31 7.00
CA VAL A 575 -45.62 57.59 8.18
C VAL A 575 -46.18 56.17 8.13
N ASN A 576 -45.29 55.19 8.10
CA ASN A 576 -45.62 53.77 8.01
C ASN A 576 -45.05 53.01 9.19
N GLN A 577 -45.90 52.28 9.90
CA GLN A 577 -45.53 51.43 11.03
C GLN A 577 -45.88 49.98 10.65
N LYS A 578 -44.95 49.04 10.85
CA LYS A 578 -45.16 47.60 10.60
C LYS A 578 -44.75 46.79 11.82
N MET A 579 -45.60 45.83 12.20
CA MET A 579 -45.38 44.86 13.26
C MET A 579 -45.58 43.46 12.68
N THR A 580 -44.62 42.57 12.92
CA THR A 580 -44.66 41.17 12.49
C THR A 580 -44.32 40.27 13.68
N ALA A 581 -45.11 39.22 13.88
CA ALA A 581 -44.79 38.10 14.77
C ALA A 581 -45.02 36.78 14.03
N GLU A 582 -44.01 35.91 14.01
CA GLU A 582 -43.97 34.71 13.19
C GLU A 582 -43.39 33.53 13.98
N VAL A 583 -43.97 32.34 13.84
CA VAL A 583 -43.48 31.07 14.40
C VAL A 583 -43.62 29.96 13.35
N ASN A 584 -42.59 29.14 13.19
CA ASN A 584 -42.54 28.06 12.19
C ASN A 584 -42.38 26.69 12.86
N SER A 585 -42.85 25.63 12.20
CA SER A 585 -42.88 24.27 12.73
C SER A 585 -41.49 23.61 12.85
N ASP A 586 -40.46 24.21 12.26
CA ASP A 586 -39.05 23.84 12.41
C ASP A 586 -38.44 24.30 13.76
N GLY A 587 -39.21 25.03 14.58
CA GLY A 587 -38.79 25.57 15.87
C GLY A 587 -38.20 26.98 15.79
N THR A 588 -38.17 27.60 14.62
CA THR A 588 -37.78 29.01 14.45
C THR A 588 -38.94 29.96 14.76
N ALA A 589 -38.58 31.17 15.15
CA ALA A 589 -39.52 32.26 15.41
C ALA A 589 -38.91 33.59 15.00
N LYS A 590 -39.76 34.61 14.83
CA LYS A 590 -39.33 35.97 14.54
C LYS A 590 -40.32 36.98 15.13
N ALA A 591 -39.80 38.12 15.57
CA ALA A 591 -40.59 39.29 15.89
C ALA A 591 -39.89 40.53 15.32
N SER A 592 -40.63 41.45 14.70
CA SER A 592 -40.08 42.73 14.24
C SER A 592 -41.07 43.88 14.35
N TYR A 593 -40.52 45.08 14.55
CA TYR A 593 -41.23 46.36 14.60
C TYR A 593 -40.43 47.36 13.77
N THR A 594 -41.08 48.03 12.82
CA THR A 594 -40.48 49.11 12.01
C THR A 594 -41.39 50.33 11.99
N LEU A 595 -40.78 51.51 12.04
CA LEU A 595 -41.40 52.81 11.84
C LEU A 595 -40.57 53.58 10.81
N ASN A 596 -41.13 53.79 9.63
CA ASN A 596 -40.55 54.63 8.58
C ASN A 596 -41.37 55.91 8.43
N MET A 597 -40.68 57.03 8.25
CA MET A 597 -41.29 58.33 7.99
C MET A 597 -40.60 58.93 6.77
N GLY A 598 -41.33 59.64 5.93
CA GLY A 598 -40.70 60.30 4.80
C GLY A 598 -41.53 61.34 4.10
N ILE A 599 -40.82 62.15 3.30
CA ILE A 599 -41.39 63.17 2.44
C ILE A 599 -40.96 62.87 1.01
N VAL A 600 -41.91 62.76 0.10
CA VAL A 600 -41.64 62.78 -1.35
C VAL A 600 -41.91 64.18 -1.86
N ARG A 601 -40.92 64.81 -2.47
CA ARG A 601 -41.05 66.15 -3.06
C ARG A 601 -40.48 66.17 -4.47
N ASN A 602 -41.32 66.44 -5.46
CA ASN A 602 -40.99 66.43 -6.88
C ASN A 602 -40.28 65.12 -7.31
N GLY A 603 -40.75 63.98 -6.82
CA GLY A 603 -40.16 62.65 -7.08
C GLY A 603 -38.93 62.28 -6.24
N VAL A 604 -38.37 63.21 -5.43
CA VAL A 604 -37.26 62.90 -4.52
C VAL A 604 -37.80 62.45 -3.16
N LYS A 605 -37.41 61.25 -2.73
CA LYS A 605 -37.81 60.61 -1.46
C LYS A 605 -36.77 60.92 -0.37
N TYR A 606 -37.21 61.53 0.72
CA TYR A 606 -36.43 61.75 1.95
C TYR A 606 -37.00 60.84 3.03
N ASN A 607 -36.21 59.93 3.58
CA ASN A 607 -36.65 58.96 4.59
C ASN A 607 -35.89 59.14 5.91
N THR A 608 -36.56 58.80 7.01
CA THR A 608 -35.95 58.37 8.27
C THR A 608 -36.65 57.10 8.73
N GLY A 609 -35.94 56.18 9.36
CA GLY A 609 -36.50 54.92 9.80
C GLY A 609 -35.90 54.39 11.09
N PHE A 610 -36.71 53.62 11.81
CA PHE A 610 -36.34 52.90 13.02
C PHE A 610 -36.86 51.47 12.90
N GLY A 611 -35.99 50.48 13.06
CA GLY A 611 -36.32 49.07 12.96
C GLY A 611 -35.76 48.30 14.13
N MET A 612 -36.51 47.31 14.63
CA MET A 612 -36.02 46.27 15.52
C MET A 612 -36.51 44.90 15.07
N SER A 613 -35.68 43.88 15.24
CA SER A 613 -36.02 42.48 14.95
C SER A 613 -35.35 41.53 15.94
N ILE A 614 -35.97 40.38 16.16
CA ILE A 614 -35.36 39.21 16.80
C ILE A 614 -35.57 38.04 15.84
N GLU A 615 -34.48 37.43 15.40
CA GLU A 615 -34.45 36.51 14.26
C GLU A 615 -33.49 35.33 14.52
N PRO A 616 -33.68 34.16 13.89
CA PRO A 616 -32.77 33.02 14.05
C PRO A 616 -31.35 33.33 13.55
N SER A 617 -30.34 32.87 14.27
CA SER A 617 -28.93 33.02 13.93
C SER A 617 -28.14 31.79 14.35
N GLY A 618 -27.94 30.87 13.41
CA GLY A 618 -27.41 29.53 13.69
C GLY A 618 -28.33 28.77 14.66
N ASN A 619 -27.79 28.32 15.78
CA ASN A 619 -28.52 27.60 16.83
C ASN A 619 -29.09 28.52 17.93
N SER A 620 -29.15 29.83 17.70
CA SER A 620 -29.61 30.83 18.67
C SER A 620 -30.45 31.93 17.99
N TYR A 621 -30.77 32.99 18.72
CA TYR A 621 -31.49 34.17 18.22
C TYR A 621 -30.61 35.42 18.32
N LYS A 622 -30.71 36.31 17.32
CA LYS A 622 -30.02 37.61 17.30
C LYS A 622 -31.06 38.73 17.32
N SER A 623 -30.93 39.65 18.28
CA SER A 623 -31.69 40.89 18.31
C SER A 623 -30.94 42.01 17.58
N THR A 624 -31.59 42.67 16.63
CA THR A 624 -31.02 43.79 15.86
C THR A 624 -31.88 45.02 16.04
N VAL A 625 -31.25 46.20 16.17
CA VAL A 625 -31.92 47.51 16.22
C VAL A 625 -31.17 48.48 15.30
N VAL A 626 -31.90 49.17 14.44
CA VAL A 626 -31.36 50.04 13.37
C VAL A 626 -32.06 51.39 13.41
N PHE A 627 -31.28 52.46 13.22
CA PHE A 627 -31.77 53.81 12.95
C PHE A 627 -31.16 54.29 11.62
N ALA A 628 -32.00 54.71 10.68
CA ALA A 628 -31.57 55.38 9.45
C ALA A 628 -32.02 56.84 9.52
N ALA A 629 -31.06 57.77 9.62
CA ALA A 629 -31.28 59.21 9.64
C ALA A 629 -30.00 59.96 9.27
N ASP A 630 -30.12 61.13 8.65
CA ASP A 630 -28.98 62.04 8.41
C ASP A 630 -28.38 62.58 9.72
N GLN A 631 -29.21 62.66 10.77
CA GLN A 631 -28.85 63.15 12.10
C GLN A 631 -29.57 62.30 13.15
N PHE A 632 -28.83 61.83 14.16
CA PHE A 632 -29.39 61.11 15.31
C PHE A 632 -28.85 61.73 16.61
N GLY A 633 -29.66 61.81 17.67
CA GLY A 633 -29.24 62.46 18.91
C GLY A 633 -29.97 61.98 20.16
N ILE A 634 -29.20 61.75 21.23
CA ILE A 634 -29.69 61.39 22.56
C ILE A 634 -29.44 62.59 23.48
N TYR A 635 -30.51 63.03 24.16
CA TYR A 635 -30.52 64.21 25.01
C TYR A 635 -30.85 63.85 26.46
N SER A 636 -30.25 64.54 27.41
CA SER A 636 -30.58 64.50 28.83
C SER A 636 -31.35 65.75 29.28
N GLY A 637 -32.23 65.58 30.27
CA GLY A 637 -33.15 66.61 30.75
C GLY A 637 -34.61 66.26 30.45
N SER A 638 -35.52 66.60 31.37
CA SER A 638 -36.96 66.33 31.28
C SER A 638 -37.81 67.55 30.91
N ASP A 639 -37.23 68.75 31.00
CA ASP A 639 -37.99 70.00 30.87
C ASP A 639 -37.98 70.49 29.41
N PRO A 640 -39.15 70.73 28.79
CA PRO A 640 -39.24 71.27 27.43
C PRO A 640 -38.43 72.56 27.26
N GLY A 641 -37.37 72.50 26.45
CA GLY A 641 -36.48 73.63 26.15
C GLY A 641 -35.11 73.57 26.85
N ASN A 642 -34.92 72.72 27.87
CA ASN A 642 -33.66 72.59 28.62
C ASN A 642 -32.94 71.25 28.35
N TYR A 643 -32.96 70.79 27.10
CA TYR A 643 -32.34 69.52 26.70
C TYR A 643 -30.84 69.68 26.42
N THR A 644 -30.02 68.76 26.95
CA THR A 644 -28.57 68.73 26.75
C THR A 644 -28.17 67.52 25.91
N ALA A 645 -27.63 67.72 24.72
CA ALA A 645 -27.17 66.61 23.86
C ALA A 645 -25.99 65.88 24.52
N ALA A 646 -26.15 64.58 24.78
CA ALA A 646 -25.13 63.70 25.35
C ALA A 646 -24.33 62.97 24.26
N PHE A 647 -25.03 62.47 23.25
CA PHE A 647 -24.50 61.70 22.12
C PHE A 647 -25.23 62.12 20.85
N PHE A 648 -24.53 62.31 19.73
CA PHE A 648 -25.16 62.51 18.42
C PHE A 648 -24.31 61.98 17.25
N VAL A 649 -24.98 61.58 16.18
CA VAL A 649 -24.37 61.18 14.89
C VAL A 649 -24.71 62.24 13.86
N TYR A 650 -23.70 62.70 13.12
CA TYR A 650 -23.83 63.70 12.07
C TYR A 650 -22.76 63.48 10.99
N ASN A 651 -23.15 63.44 9.71
CA ASN A 651 -22.24 63.17 8.58
C ASN A 651 -21.34 61.93 8.77
N GLY A 652 -21.88 60.84 9.31
CA GLY A 652 -21.14 59.59 9.59
C GLY A 652 -20.14 59.69 10.75
N GLN A 653 -20.12 60.79 11.50
CA GLN A 653 -19.25 60.98 12.68
C GLN A 653 -20.07 60.95 13.96
N VAL A 654 -19.51 60.33 15.00
CA VAL A 654 -20.08 60.29 16.35
C VAL A 654 -19.47 61.42 17.18
N PHE A 655 -20.33 62.18 17.85
CA PHE A 655 -19.98 63.24 18.77
C PHE A 655 -20.50 62.92 20.17
N ILE A 656 -19.61 62.96 21.16
CA ILE A 656 -19.92 62.69 22.57
C ILE A 656 -19.43 63.89 23.37
N ARG A 657 -20.27 64.40 24.28
CA ARG A 657 -19.92 65.59 25.08
C ARG A 657 -18.95 65.26 26.22
N ASP A 658 -19.20 64.16 26.90
CA ASP A 658 -18.40 63.63 28.01
C ASP A 658 -18.58 62.10 28.06
N ALA A 659 -17.54 61.37 28.46
CA ALA A 659 -17.50 59.91 28.43
C ALA A 659 -16.70 59.36 29.62
N LEU A 660 -17.35 58.57 30.46
CA LEU A 660 -16.72 57.80 31.53
C LEU A 660 -16.51 56.36 31.05
N ILE A 661 -15.25 55.96 30.88
CA ILE A 661 -14.86 54.65 30.37
C ILE A 661 -13.97 54.00 31.42
N GLN A 662 -14.35 52.81 31.91
CA GLN A 662 -13.55 52.06 32.88
C GLN A 662 -12.30 51.46 32.22
N ASP A 663 -12.51 50.72 31.14
CA ASP A 663 -11.48 50.05 30.36
C ASP A 663 -11.69 50.40 28.88
N GLY A 664 -10.68 51.01 28.25
CA GLY A 664 -10.76 51.53 26.88
C GLY A 664 -9.63 50.99 26.01
N SER A 665 -9.99 50.24 24.96
CA SER A 665 -9.05 49.82 23.91
C SER A 665 -9.23 50.71 22.68
N ILE A 666 -8.14 51.31 22.19
CA ILE A 666 -8.16 52.24 21.04
C ILE A 666 -6.99 51.90 20.12
N SER A 667 -7.26 51.22 19.00
CA SER A 667 -6.24 50.82 18.02
C SER A 667 -5.51 52.01 17.38
N ASN A 668 -6.18 53.15 17.24
CA ASN A 668 -5.59 54.41 16.76
C ASN A 668 -6.38 55.62 17.28
N ALA A 669 -5.69 56.60 17.87
CA ALA A 669 -6.30 57.79 18.46
C ALA A 669 -5.85 59.09 17.75
N LYS A 670 -6.77 59.78 17.07
CA LYS A 670 -6.52 61.13 16.54
C LYS A 670 -6.78 62.18 17.63
N ILE A 671 -5.72 62.58 18.32
CA ILE A 671 -5.78 63.47 19.50
C ILE A 671 -5.82 64.94 19.05
N GLY A 672 -6.90 65.66 19.41
CA GLY A 672 -7.11 67.05 18.98
C GLY A 672 -6.14 68.07 19.58
N ASN A 673 -5.62 67.82 20.81
CA ASN A 673 -4.71 68.72 21.52
C ASN A 673 -3.62 67.96 22.29
N TYR A 674 -4.00 67.16 23.29
CA TYR A 674 -3.11 66.37 24.14
C TYR A 674 -3.86 65.23 24.85
N ILE A 675 -3.12 64.23 25.32
CA ILE A 675 -3.55 63.34 26.41
C ILE A 675 -2.67 63.67 27.62
N GLN A 676 -3.23 63.75 28.83
CA GLN A 676 -2.48 64.03 30.05
C GLN A 676 -3.09 63.36 31.28
N SER A 677 -2.29 63.16 32.31
CA SER A 677 -2.77 62.75 33.64
C SER A 677 -3.56 63.86 34.33
N ASN A 678 -4.52 63.49 35.17
CA ASN A 678 -5.33 64.42 35.97
C ASN A 678 -4.52 65.36 36.88
N ASN A 679 -3.32 64.96 37.31
CA ASN A 679 -2.39 65.75 38.13
C ASN A 679 -1.26 66.42 37.32
N PHE A 680 -1.43 66.58 36.00
CA PHE A 680 -0.44 67.21 35.16
C PHE A 680 -0.27 68.70 35.50
N VAL A 681 0.96 69.08 35.84
CA VAL A 681 1.41 70.46 36.00
C VAL A 681 2.72 70.60 35.24
N ALA A 682 2.72 71.42 34.19
CA ALA A 682 3.88 71.62 33.32
C ALA A 682 5.13 71.99 34.12
N GLY A 683 6.24 71.34 33.81
CA GLY A 683 7.54 71.47 34.49
C GLY A 683 7.62 70.84 35.89
N SER A 684 6.58 70.15 36.38
CA SER A 684 6.48 69.76 37.81
C SER A 684 5.99 68.34 38.07
N THR A 685 4.78 67.99 37.65
CA THR A 685 4.13 66.71 38.03
C THR A 685 3.26 66.13 36.93
N GLY A 686 3.02 64.81 36.99
CA GLY A 686 2.17 64.10 36.04
C GLY A 686 2.82 63.93 34.67
N TRP A 687 2.02 63.59 33.67
CA TRP A 687 2.49 63.39 32.30
C TRP A 687 1.53 64.01 31.28
N ARG A 688 2.08 64.38 30.12
CA ARG A 688 1.35 64.90 28.97
C ARG A 688 2.05 64.51 27.67
N ILE A 689 1.26 64.14 26.67
CA ILE A 689 1.70 63.95 25.28
C ILE A 689 0.86 64.90 24.43
N ASP A 690 1.50 65.83 23.72
CA ASP A 690 0.82 66.77 22.82
C ASP A 690 0.88 66.32 21.35
N LYS A 691 -0.03 66.86 20.52
CA LYS A 691 -0.05 66.58 19.08
C LYS A 691 1.12 67.17 18.28
N ASN A 692 1.95 68.01 18.91
CA ASN A 692 3.11 68.62 18.27
C ASN A 692 4.36 67.72 18.40
N GLY A 693 4.22 66.54 19.03
CA GLY A 693 5.29 65.57 19.23
C GLY A 693 6.03 65.71 20.56
N ASN A 694 5.62 66.63 21.44
CA ASN A 694 6.25 66.77 22.74
C ASN A 694 5.62 65.78 23.74
N ALA A 695 6.47 65.02 24.42
CA ALA A 695 6.10 64.23 25.59
C ALA A 695 6.80 64.79 26.83
N GLU A 696 6.02 65.07 27.86
CA GLU A 696 6.49 65.50 29.18
C GLU A 696 6.08 64.42 30.20
N LEU A 697 7.05 63.78 30.83
CA LEU A 697 6.84 62.59 31.67
C LEU A 697 7.51 62.78 33.06
N HIS A 698 6.79 63.34 34.04
CA HIS A 698 7.30 63.46 35.42
C HIS A 698 6.99 62.18 36.20
N GLY A 699 7.83 61.16 36.02
CA GLY A 699 7.70 59.85 36.65
C GLY A 699 8.92 58.96 36.41
N LYS A 700 8.79 57.67 36.70
CA LYS A 700 9.81 56.66 36.35
C LYS A 700 9.51 56.08 34.98
N LEU A 701 10.46 56.18 34.05
CA LEU A 701 10.42 55.53 32.74
C LEU A 701 11.27 54.25 32.80
N TYR A 702 10.65 53.11 32.52
CA TYR A 702 11.31 51.80 32.48
C TYR A 702 11.22 51.24 31.06
N ALA A 703 12.31 50.64 30.58
CA ALA A 703 12.37 49.93 29.29
C ALA A 703 13.01 48.56 29.53
N ASP A 704 12.28 47.48 29.21
CA ASP A 704 12.68 46.09 29.50
C ASP A 704 13.44 45.45 28.33
N SER A 705 13.17 45.90 27.10
CA SER A 705 14.04 45.69 25.94
C SER A 705 13.79 46.76 24.85
N GLY A 706 14.72 46.90 23.90
CA GLY A 706 14.63 47.85 22.79
C GLY A 706 15.72 48.93 22.78
N GLN A 707 16.02 49.49 21.60
CA GLN A 707 16.92 50.64 21.45
C GLN A 707 16.19 51.94 21.77
N PHE A 708 16.33 52.45 23.00
CA PHE A 708 15.88 53.81 23.34
C PHE A 708 16.89 54.84 22.80
N ALA A 709 16.71 55.23 21.53
CA ALA A 709 17.61 56.13 20.83
C ALA A 709 17.05 57.56 20.79
N PHE A 710 17.84 58.53 21.27
CA PHE A 710 17.55 59.97 21.14
C PHE A 710 17.88 60.43 19.71
N ASN A 711 17.14 59.91 18.73
CA ASN A 711 17.33 60.14 17.29
C ASN A 711 16.95 61.55 16.85
N GLY A 712 17.70 62.55 17.33
CA GLY A 712 18.00 63.74 16.56
C GLY A 712 19.20 63.47 15.64
N GLU A 713 19.30 64.21 14.54
CA GLU A 713 20.36 64.08 13.54
C GLU A 713 21.75 64.25 14.20
N ASN A 714 22.49 63.14 14.34
CA ASN A 714 23.80 62.96 15.01
C ASN A 714 23.88 62.65 16.53
N ASN A 715 22.86 62.06 17.19
CA ASN A 715 22.92 61.78 18.65
C ASN A 715 22.81 60.29 19.10
N THR A 716 23.94 59.63 19.38
CA THR A 716 24.03 58.42 20.26
C THR A 716 23.98 58.77 21.77
N VAL A 717 23.22 59.80 22.14
CA VAL A 717 23.53 60.66 23.29
C VAL A 717 22.54 60.52 24.46
N VAL A 718 23.04 60.42 25.70
CA VAL A 718 22.27 60.63 26.94
C VAL A 718 22.50 62.04 27.46
N ILE A 719 21.43 62.71 27.92
CA ILE A 719 21.46 64.03 28.57
C ILE A 719 20.79 63.95 29.94
N ASN A 720 21.47 64.42 30.97
CA ASN A 720 20.92 64.68 32.30
C ASN A 720 21.54 65.98 32.87
N GLY A 721 21.27 66.33 34.12
CA GLY A 721 21.95 67.46 34.76
C GLY A 721 23.48 67.28 34.78
N ASN A 722 23.95 66.04 34.98
CA ASN A 722 25.35 65.62 34.86
C ASN A 722 25.91 65.67 33.43
N GLY A 723 25.21 66.36 32.52
CA GLY A 723 25.66 66.65 31.18
C GLY A 723 25.40 65.48 30.24
N VAL A 724 26.38 65.27 29.36
CA VAL A 724 26.12 64.68 28.04
C VAL A 724 27.11 63.55 27.76
N THR A 725 26.60 62.46 27.19
CA THR A 725 27.32 61.19 27.02
C THR A 725 27.21 60.74 25.55
N VAL A 726 28.25 60.93 24.71
CA VAL A 726 28.14 61.09 23.22
C VAL A 726 28.23 59.86 22.26
N ASN A 727 29.35 59.13 22.27
CA ASN A 727 29.75 57.95 21.45
C ASN A 727 30.31 58.29 20.07
N LEU A 728 31.39 57.58 19.68
CA LEU A 728 32.08 57.79 18.41
C LEU A 728 32.46 56.46 17.72
N PRO A 729 32.41 56.37 16.38
CA PRO A 729 32.56 55.11 15.62
C PRO A 729 33.95 54.44 15.63
N GLY A 730 34.90 55.00 16.37
CA GLY A 730 36.30 54.54 16.46
C GLY A 730 36.83 54.44 17.90
N GLY A 731 35.95 54.36 18.91
CA GLY A 731 36.36 54.08 20.30
C GLY A 731 36.53 55.30 21.22
N GLY A 732 35.85 56.42 20.96
CA GLY A 732 35.92 57.64 21.81
C GLY A 732 34.57 58.11 22.37
N ARG A 733 34.54 58.54 23.64
CA ARG A 733 33.44 59.18 24.40
C ARG A 733 33.92 59.34 25.85
N VAL A 734 33.91 60.50 26.52
CA VAL A 734 33.02 61.68 26.58
C VAL A 734 31.72 61.41 27.36
N VAL A 735 31.89 61.28 28.68
CA VAL A 735 30.94 61.62 29.76
C VAL A 735 31.64 62.72 30.57
N VAL A 736 31.21 63.98 30.57
CA VAL A 736 31.75 64.96 31.54
C VAL A 736 30.78 66.10 31.87
N GLY A 737 30.31 66.14 33.12
CA GLY A 737 29.45 67.16 33.70
C GLY A 737 28.91 66.72 35.07
N ARG A 738 28.28 67.63 35.82
CA ARG A 738 27.54 67.30 37.06
C ARG A 738 26.37 68.27 37.31
N TRP A 739 25.15 67.72 37.48
CA TRP A 739 23.96 68.23 38.18
C TRP A 739 23.00 67.06 38.46
#